data_AF-A0A4T0PAG8-F1
#
_entry.id   AF-A0A4T0PAG8-F1
#
_cell.length_a   1.000
_cell.length_b   1.000
_cell.length_c   1.000
_cell.angle_alpha   90.00
_cell.angle_beta   90.00
_cell.angle_gamma   90.00
#
_symmetry.space_group_name_H-M   'P 1'
#
loop_
_entity.id
_entity.type
_entity.pdbx_description
1 polymer ?
#
loop_
_entity_poly.entity_id
_entity_poly.type
_entity_poly.pdbx_seq_one_letter_code
_entity_poly.pdbx_strand_id
1 'polypeptide(L)'
;MDLLSESLKGRLLFAIPKKGRLYEKCIELLSGADIQFTRSNRLDIALSRNHNLALVFLPASDIPRFVGEGNVALGITGQDMIAEAAVENLVTEVLPLGFGKCRLQIQTPERGPLQKVEDLAGKTIATSFEVLSGKFFSKLDEQRGDGVSTKVEYLDGSVEAACTLGVADAIVDLVESGETMRAAGLHAIHTLMTSEAVLIQSNKKVQNEDQELLIKKIISRIRGVMAAKKYVLCNYNIERKHLDAAIKYTPGRRAPTYSYMVTEPKSQGASQAMLYATEGIETDKDLTKPMVGVASIWYEGNPCNAHLLGLGQRIKKSIANAGITGYQFGAPGVSDGISNGTFGMAYSLQSRDLIADAVESTAGGHWLDGMVVVPGCDKNMPGVLMALGRLNRPGLMVYGGTIKPGSCGGEKLDIISAFQAYGKYLDEKSTKEAEEKRYQTIRNACPGPGACGGMYTANTMASAAEALGMTLPGSSSFPAEYDEKKAEADSVGDAMMNLLVNDIKPRDIMTKAAFDNAITLTMILGGSTNAVLHLIAVAHSCGISVTIDDFQRIAEKTPFIADLKPSGKYVMEDLHSLGGIPNVLGYLIKKNYINGDLLTVTGKTMGENIDRWQQKYGALPDNQEIIKPIEKPIKETGHIRILKGNIAPGGAVSKITGKEGLHFTGKARCFDNEEDFVTAVEQGTFKKGEKVVVILRYLGPKGGPGHDIACLTDGRFSGGSHGFVTGHIVPEAFEGGPIALVKDGDVISIDAVKNTLNVDVTDEELRERKEKWTPRPPRVTQGTLYKYIKNVGDASHGCITDA
;
A
#
# COMPACT_ATOMS: atom_id res chain seq x y z
N MET A 1 32.85 -7.55 -40.27
CA MET A 1 33.03 -8.80 -39.49
C MET A 1 34.39 -8.85 -38.80
N ASP A 2 35.47 -8.32 -39.40
CA ASP A 2 36.83 -8.37 -38.82
C ASP A 2 36.98 -7.68 -37.44
N LEU A 3 36.36 -6.52 -37.20
CA LEU A 3 36.38 -5.86 -35.89
C LEU A 3 35.68 -6.66 -34.77
N LEU A 4 34.63 -7.41 -35.11
CA LEU A 4 33.92 -8.28 -34.17
C LEU A 4 34.73 -9.56 -33.87
N SER A 5 35.34 -10.14 -34.91
CA SER A 5 36.28 -11.27 -34.80
C SER A 5 37.48 -10.93 -33.90
N GLU A 6 38.10 -9.76 -34.09
CA GLU A 6 39.22 -9.31 -33.25
C GLU A 6 38.81 -9.05 -31.80
N SER A 7 37.63 -8.45 -31.56
CA SER A 7 37.16 -8.15 -30.20
C SER A 7 36.76 -9.39 -29.38
N LEU A 8 36.51 -10.52 -30.04
CA LEU A 8 36.25 -11.81 -29.42
C LEU A 8 37.52 -12.63 -29.16
N LYS A 9 38.63 -12.29 -29.83
CA LYS A 9 39.88 -13.05 -29.74
C LYS A 9 40.40 -13.07 -28.30
N GLY A 10 40.60 -14.27 -27.76
CA GLY A 10 41.08 -14.49 -26.39
C GLY A 10 40.02 -14.38 -25.28
N ARG A 11 38.76 -14.03 -25.61
CA ARG A 11 37.66 -14.00 -24.62
C ARG A 11 37.04 -15.38 -24.45
N LEU A 12 36.58 -15.66 -23.23
CA LEU A 12 35.70 -16.79 -22.99
C LEU A 12 34.32 -16.48 -23.59
N LEU A 13 33.76 -17.41 -24.35
CA LEU A 13 32.41 -17.28 -24.89
C LEU A 13 31.41 -18.02 -23.99
N PHE A 14 30.32 -17.35 -23.65
CA PHE A 14 29.24 -17.89 -22.81
C PHE A 14 27.88 -17.63 -23.47
N ALA A 15 27.21 -18.70 -23.91
CA ALA A 15 25.93 -18.62 -24.59
C ALA A 15 24.75 -18.58 -23.60
N ILE A 16 23.78 -17.70 -23.87
CA ILE A 16 22.51 -17.64 -23.14
C ILE A 16 21.33 -17.50 -24.11
N PRO A 17 20.10 -17.87 -23.70
CA PRO A 17 18.93 -17.76 -24.56
C PRO A 17 18.71 -16.32 -25.03
N LYS A 18 18.44 -16.10 -26.32
CA LYS A 18 18.31 -14.74 -26.89
C LYS A 18 16.98 -14.05 -26.59
N LYS A 19 15.94 -14.84 -26.32
CA LYS A 19 14.56 -14.42 -26.06
C LYS A 19 13.77 -15.56 -25.39
N GLY A 20 12.55 -15.27 -24.95
CA GLY A 20 11.62 -16.26 -24.38
C GLY A 20 11.80 -16.47 -22.87
N ARG A 21 11.06 -17.44 -22.33
CA ARG A 21 10.90 -17.70 -20.88
C ARG A 21 12.20 -17.83 -20.07
N LEU A 22 13.25 -18.42 -20.65
CA LEU A 22 14.53 -18.57 -19.96
C LEU A 22 15.36 -17.28 -19.92
N TYR A 23 15.13 -16.34 -20.84
CA TYR A 23 15.95 -15.14 -21.02
C TYR A 23 15.99 -14.27 -19.78
N GLU A 24 14.84 -13.82 -19.28
CA GLU A 24 14.76 -12.89 -18.14
C GLU A 24 15.44 -13.47 -16.89
N LYS A 25 15.21 -14.76 -16.62
CA LYS A 25 15.83 -15.46 -15.50
C LYS A 25 17.34 -15.62 -15.67
N CYS A 26 17.83 -15.81 -16.89
CA CYS A 26 19.27 -15.79 -17.17
C CYS A 26 19.88 -14.41 -16.91
N ILE A 27 19.21 -13.32 -17.33
CA ILE A 27 19.70 -11.95 -17.09
C ILE A 27 19.77 -11.64 -15.58
N GLU A 28 18.72 -12.00 -14.84
CA GLU A 28 18.66 -11.86 -13.39
C GLU A 28 19.79 -12.64 -12.70
N LEU A 29 20.05 -13.88 -13.15
CA LEU A 29 21.12 -14.74 -12.65
C LEU A 29 22.51 -14.15 -12.91
N LEU A 30 22.76 -13.68 -14.14
CA LEU A 30 24.04 -13.08 -14.53
C LEU A 30 24.31 -11.77 -13.78
N SER A 31 23.27 -10.95 -13.58
CA SER A 31 23.35 -9.73 -12.77
C SER A 31 23.76 -10.05 -11.32
N GLY A 32 23.09 -11.02 -10.69
CA GLY A 32 23.46 -11.48 -9.36
C GLY A 32 24.89 -12.06 -9.30
N ALA A 33 25.35 -12.67 -10.39
CA ALA A 33 26.69 -13.24 -10.49
C ALA A 33 27.75 -12.16 -10.81
N ASP A 34 27.38 -10.88 -10.77
CA ASP A 34 28.24 -9.74 -11.10
C ASP A 34 28.91 -9.96 -12.47
N ILE A 35 28.11 -10.28 -13.49
CA ILE A 35 28.53 -10.29 -14.89
C ILE A 35 27.89 -9.08 -15.57
N GLN A 36 28.66 -8.00 -15.68
CA GLN A 36 28.17 -6.72 -16.17
C GLN A 36 28.41 -6.63 -17.67
N PHE A 37 27.40 -6.23 -18.43
CA PHE A 37 27.50 -6.04 -19.87
C PHE A 37 26.46 -5.01 -20.34
N THR A 38 26.54 -4.61 -21.61
CA THR A 38 25.51 -3.78 -22.24
C THR A 38 25.22 -4.33 -23.61
N ARG A 39 23.94 -4.44 -23.91
CA ARG A 39 23.45 -5.00 -25.16
C ARG A 39 22.46 -4.03 -25.78
N SER A 40 22.68 -3.69 -27.05
CA SER A 40 21.66 -3.09 -27.90
C SER A 40 20.77 -4.19 -28.47
N ASN A 41 19.46 -3.96 -28.61
CA ASN A 41 18.47 -4.95 -29.05
C ASN A 41 18.75 -5.61 -30.42
N ARG A 42 19.72 -5.09 -31.19
CA ARG A 42 20.10 -5.59 -32.52
C ARG A 42 21.37 -6.46 -32.55
N LEU A 43 22.04 -6.69 -31.41
CA LEU A 43 23.31 -7.42 -31.35
C LEU A 43 23.13 -8.78 -30.67
N ASP A 44 23.67 -9.84 -31.27
CA ASP A 44 23.67 -11.20 -30.68
C ASP A 44 24.91 -11.45 -29.81
N ILE A 45 25.76 -10.45 -29.62
CA ILE A 45 26.98 -10.53 -28.82
C ILE A 45 27.06 -9.31 -27.91
N ALA A 46 27.39 -9.52 -26.62
CA ALA A 46 27.68 -8.44 -25.68
C ALA A 46 28.98 -8.73 -24.92
N LEU A 47 29.89 -7.75 -24.89
CA LEU A 47 31.13 -7.87 -24.13
C LEU A 47 30.86 -7.62 -22.65
N SER A 48 31.43 -8.46 -21.79
CA SER A 48 31.45 -8.19 -20.36
C SER A 48 32.40 -7.02 -20.06
N ARG A 49 31.95 -6.10 -19.20
CA ARG A 49 32.69 -4.92 -18.74
C ARG A 49 33.69 -5.26 -17.64
N ASN A 50 33.44 -6.32 -16.87
CA ASN A 50 34.17 -6.65 -15.65
C ASN A 50 34.86 -8.04 -15.68
N HIS A 51 34.70 -8.81 -16.75
CA HIS A 51 35.45 -10.06 -16.98
C HIS A 51 35.90 -10.19 -18.45
N ASN A 52 36.93 -11.00 -18.70
CA ASN A 52 37.40 -11.33 -20.05
C ASN A 52 36.47 -12.34 -20.76
N LEU A 53 35.19 -11.96 -20.88
CA LEU A 53 34.05 -12.77 -21.31
C LEU A 53 33.27 -12.02 -22.39
N ALA A 54 32.67 -12.78 -23.32
CA ALA A 54 31.62 -12.30 -24.20
C ALA A 54 30.38 -13.19 -24.07
N LEU A 55 29.22 -12.57 -23.88
CA LEU A 55 27.93 -13.23 -23.88
C LEU A 55 27.44 -13.36 -25.33
N VAL A 56 27.03 -14.57 -25.70
CA VAL A 56 26.49 -14.89 -27.02
C VAL A 56 25.01 -15.23 -26.85
N PHE A 57 24.12 -14.50 -27.52
CA PHE A 57 22.67 -14.67 -27.39
C PHE A 57 22.17 -15.55 -28.52
N LEU A 58 21.80 -16.80 -28.22
CA LEU A 58 21.39 -17.80 -29.21
C LEU A 58 19.96 -18.32 -28.93
N PRO A 59 19.25 -18.88 -29.91
CA PRO A 59 18.10 -19.74 -29.63
C PRO A 59 18.47 -20.84 -28.63
N ALA A 60 17.58 -21.16 -27.68
CA ALA A 60 17.87 -22.17 -26.66
C ALA A 60 18.18 -23.56 -27.27
N SER A 61 17.56 -23.89 -28.41
CA SER A 61 17.79 -25.09 -29.22
C SER A 61 19.22 -25.21 -29.75
N ASP A 62 19.87 -24.08 -30.02
CA ASP A 62 21.18 -24.08 -30.69
C ASP A 62 22.32 -24.16 -29.66
N ILE A 63 22.08 -23.68 -28.44
CA ILE A 63 23.09 -23.59 -27.38
C ILE A 63 23.80 -24.95 -27.11
N PRO A 64 23.10 -26.09 -26.95
CA PRO A 64 23.76 -27.38 -26.72
C PRO A 64 24.80 -27.72 -27.78
N ARG A 65 24.48 -27.49 -29.06
CA ARG A 65 25.36 -27.83 -30.18
C ARG A 65 26.58 -26.91 -30.23
N PHE A 66 26.39 -25.61 -30.05
CA PHE A 66 27.51 -24.66 -29.99
C PHE A 66 28.47 -24.96 -28.83
N VAL A 67 27.94 -25.41 -27.69
CA VAL A 67 28.77 -25.82 -26.54
C VAL A 67 29.44 -27.18 -26.80
N GLY A 68 28.72 -28.18 -27.33
CA GLY A 68 29.27 -29.52 -27.61
C GLY A 68 30.35 -29.51 -28.70
N GLU A 69 30.21 -28.66 -29.71
CA GLU A 69 31.22 -28.48 -30.75
C GLU A 69 32.44 -27.67 -30.26
N GLY A 70 32.36 -27.05 -29.07
CA GLY A 70 33.43 -26.22 -28.49
C GLY A 70 33.53 -24.82 -29.07
N ASN A 71 32.51 -24.38 -29.83
CA ASN A 71 32.42 -23.01 -30.34
C ASN A 71 32.19 -22.02 -29.19
N VAL A 72 31.56 -22.49 -28.10
CA VAL A 72 31.29 -21.73 -26.87
C VAL A 72 31.65 -22.60 -25.67
N ALA A 73 32.26 -22.01 -24.64
CA ALA A 73 32.74 -22.78 -23.49
C ALA A 73 31.64 -23.09 -22.46
N LEU A 74 30.69 -22.17 -22.28
CA LEU A 74 29.56 -22.30 -21.35
C LEU A 74 28.23 -21.99 -22.05
N GLY A 75 27.14 -22.58 -21.57
CA GLY A 75 25.78 -22.31 -22.09
C GLY A 75 24.71 -22.42 -21.02
N ILE A 76 23.63 -21.63 -21.10
CA ILE A 76 22.40 -21.90 -20.34
C ILE A 76 21.29 -22.33 -21.30
N THR A 77 20.73 -23.51 -21.08
CA THR A 77 19.63 -24.07 -21.89
C THR A 77 18.79 -25.05 -21.07
N GLY A 78 17.72 -25.59 -21.64
CA GLY A 78 16.90 -26.65 -21.01
C GLY A 78 17.50 -28.04 -21.23
N GLN A 79 17.28 -28.96 -20.28
CA GLN A 79 17.69 -30.37 -20.43
C GLN A 79 17.03 -31.04 -21.64
N ASP A 80 15.80 -30.66 -21.92
CA ASP A 80 15.04 -31.06 -23.10
C ASP A 80 15.79 -30.71 -24.41
N MET A 81 16.36 -29.51 -24.50
CA MET A 81 17.14 -29.09 -25.68
C MET A 81 18.46 -29.86 -25.82
N ILE A 82 19.09 -30.23 -24.71
CA ILE A 82 20.34 -31.04 -24.74
C ILE A 82 20.06 -32.44 -25.29
N ALA A 83 19.01 -33.06 -24.78
CA ALA A 83 18.63 -34.42 -25.15
C ALA A 83 18.08 -34.47 -26.60
N GLU A 84 17.39 -33.42 -27.03
CA GLU A 84 16.95 -33.26 -28.42
C GLU A 84 18.13 -33.07 -29.38
N ALA A 85 19.14 -32.29 -28.99
CA ALA A 85 20.34 -32.09 -29.80
C ALA A 85 21.26 -33.34 -29.88
N ALA A 86 21.01 -34.37 -29.05
CA ALA A 86 21.82 -35.60 -28.96
C ALA A 86 23.32 -35.35 -28.69
N VAL A 87 23.63 -34.37 -27.84
CA VAL A 87 25.00 -33.94 -27.51
C VAL A 87 25.41 -34.27 -26.07
N GLU A 88 24.70 -35.16 -25.38
CA GLU A 88 24.91 -35.48 -23.96
C GLU A 88 26.34 -35.95 -23.66
N ASN A 89 27.01 -36.59 -24.64
CA ASN A 89 28.41 -37.02 -24.51
C ASN A 89 29.43 -35.91 -24.79
N LEU A 90 29.00 -34.77 -25.33
CA LEU A 90 29.85 -33.64 -25.74
C LEU A 90 29.79 -32.46 -24.77
N VAL A 91 28.78 -32.42 -23.90
CA VAL A 91 28.60 -31.38 -22.88
C VAL A 91 28.52 -32.01 -21.49
N THR A 92 28.94 -31.26 -20.48
CA THR A 92 28.73 -31.59 -19.08
C THR A 92 27.65 -30.68 -18.51
N GLU A 93 26.60 -31.24 -17.91
CA GLU A 93 25.65 -30.50 -17.09
C GLU A 93 26.31 -30.12 -15.76
N VAL A 94 26.67 -28.84 -15.62
CA VAL A 94 27.43 -28.33 -14.47
C VAL A 94 26.53 -28.03 -13.28
N LEU A 95 25.37 -27.45 -13.52
CA LEU A 95 24.48 -26.98 -12.47
C LEU A 95 23.02 -26.87 -12.94
N PRO A 96 22.06 -27.58 -12.32
CA PRO A 96 20.64 -27.25 -12.47
C PRO A 96 20.37 -25.89 -11.84
N LEU A 97 19.64 -25.02 -12.56
CA LEU A 97 19.44 -23.62 -12.18
C LEU A 97 18.15 -23.36 -11.40
N GLY A 98 17.25 -24.35 -11.31
CA GLY A 98 16.06 -24.28 -10.47
C GLY A 98 14.91 -23.43 -11.02
N PHE A 99 14.97 -23.03 -12.30
CA PHE A 99 13.91 -22.31 -13.01
C PHE A 99 13.68 -22.92 -14.40
N GLY A 100 12.57 -22.55 -15.05
CA GLY A 100 12.21 -23.09 -16.37
C GLY A 100 11.80 -24.57 -16.31
N LYS A 101 11.13 -24.97 -15.23
CA LYS A 101 10.69 -26.36 -15.03
C LYS A 101 9.50 -26.68 -15.92
N CYS A 102 9.60 -27.74 -16.69
CA CYS A 102 8.55 -28.20 -17.59
C CYS A 102 8.57 -29.74 -17.73
N ARG A 103 7.53 -30.28 -18.35
CA ARG A 103 7.40 -31.70 -18.69
C ARG A 103 7.21 -31.83 -20.19
N LEU A 104 8.04 -32.61 -20.86
CA LEU A 104 7.79 -33.01 -22.25
C LEU A 104 6.78 -34.15 -22.24
N GLN A 105 5.58 -33.91 -22.78
CA GLN A 105 4.45 -34.82 -22.64
C GLN A 105 3.86 -35.22 -23.99
N ILE A 106 3.46 -36.48 -24.08
CA ILE A 106 2.61 -37.00 -25.15
C ILE A 106 1.17 -36.66 -24.81
N GLN A 107 0.46 -36.04 -25.75
CA GLN A 107 -0.88 -35.51 -25.54
C GLN A 107 -1.82 -35.95 -26.67
N THR A 108 -3.06 -36.29 -26.33
CA THR A 108 -4.10 -36.69 -27.28
C THR A 108 -5.41 -35.92 -27.05
N PRO A 109 -6.30 -35.81 -28.06
CA PRO A 109 -7.61 -35.19 -27.89
C PRO A 109 -8.46 -35.86 -26.81
N GLU A 110 -9.06 -35.06 -25.91
CA GLU A 110 -9.86 -35.57 -24.77
C GLU A 110 -11.02 -36.48 -25.21
N ARG A 111 -11.63 -36.21 -26.37
CA ARG A 111 -12.77 -36.97 -26.91
C ARG A 111 -12.37 -37.97 -28.01
N GLY A 112 -11.08 -38.23 -28.18
CA GLY A 112 -10.54 -39.12 -29.23
C GLY A 112 -10.49 -40.60 -28.82
N PRO A 113 -10.37 -41.52 -29.78
CA PRO A 113 -10.26 -42.96 -29.50
C PRO A 113 -8.87 -43.39 -28.97
N LEU A 114 -7.86 -42.52 -29.08
CA LEU A 114 -6.47 -42.78 -28.68
C LEU A 114 -6.23 -42.24 -27.28
N GLN A 115 -6.19 -43.11 -26.29
CA GLN A 115 -6.18 -42.74 -24.87
C GLN A 115 -4.98 -43.33 -24.12
N LYS A 116 -4.27 -44.27 -24.73
CA LYS A 116 -3.06 -44.89 -24.20
C LYS A 116 -1.90 -44.73 -25.18
N VAL A 117 -0.69 -44.87 -24.65
CA VAL A 117 0.53 -44.73 -25.45
C VAL A 117 0.60 -45.81 -26.54
N GLU A 118 0.17 -47.02 -26.23
CA GLU A 118 0.18 -48.16 -27.16
C GLU A 118 -0.74 -47.91 -28.37
N ASP A 119 -1.79 -47.09 -28.21
CA ASP A 119 -2.71 -46.73 -29.28
C ASP A 119 -2.05 -45.84 -30.35
N LEU A 120 -0.91 -45.21 -30.01
CA LEU A 120 -0.18 -44.28 -30.87
C LEU A 120 0.86 -44.95 -31.77
N ALA A 121 1.16 -46.23 -31.56
CA ALA A 121 2.06 -46.96 -32.45
C ALA A 121 1.51 -46.94 -33.89
N GLY A 122 2.35 -46.66 -34.88
CA GLY A 122 1.96 -46.52 -36.30
C GLY A 122 1.07 -45.33 -36.63
N LYS A 123 0.92 -44.35 -35.74
CA LYS A 123 0.16 -43.11 -35.96
C LYS A 123 1.07 -41.95 -36.37
N THR A 124 0.47 -40.80 -36.66
CA THR A 124 1.19 -39.56 -36.96
C THR A 124 1.28 -38.68 -35.71
N ILE A 125 2.49 -38.27 -35.33
CA ILE A 125 2.77 -37.50 -34.12
C ILE A 125 3.44 -36.19 -34.51
N ALA A 126 2.85 -35.04 -34.16
CA ALA A 126 3.46 -33.74 -34.40
C ALA A 126 4.28 -33.28 -33.19
N THR A 127 5.49 -32.77 -33.43
CA THR A 127 6.37 -32.31 -32.35
C THR A 127 7.47 -31.37 -32.85
N SER A 128 8.01 -30.55 -31.96
CA SER A 128 9.30 -29.87 -32.18
C SER A 128 10.50 -30.67 -31.62
N PHE A 129 10.25 -31.86 -31.07
CA PHE A 129 11.22 -32.77 -30.44
C PHE A 129 11.31 -34.10 -31.20
N GLU A 130 11.87 -34.06 -32.41
CA GLU A 130 11.94 -35.18 -33.34
C GLU A 130 12.79 -36.33 -32.80
N VAL A 131 13.95 -36.03 -32.21
CA VAL A 131 14.91 -37.03 -31.74
C VAL A 131 14.34 -37.79 -30.53
N LEU A 132 13.79 -37.06 -29.56
CA LEU A 132 13.22 -37.68 -28.35
C LEU A 132 11.95 -38.47 -28.66
N SER A 133 11.06 -37.89 -29.47
CA SER A 133 9.83 -38.56 -29.88
C SER A 133 10.13 -39.78 -30.74
N GLY A 134 11.02 -39.66 -31.73
CA GLY A 134 11.46 -40.76 -32.58
C GLY A 134 12.02 -41.93 -31.77
N LYS A 135 12.97 -41.68 -30.87
CA LYS A 135 13.54 -42.72 -29.99
C LYS A 135 12.49 -43.44 -29.15
N PHE A 136 11.48 -42.71 -28.68
CA PHE A 136 10.41 -43.30 -27.87
C PHE A 136 9.49 -44.19 -28.72
N PHE A 137 8.98 -43.66 -29.84
CA PHE A 137 8.03 -44.39 -30.69
C PHE A 137 8.68 -45.54 -31.45
N SER A 138 9.96 -45.45 -31.84
CA SER A 138 10.68 -46.60 -32.44
C SER A 138 10.73 -47.81 -31.50
N LYS A 139 10.94 -47.59 -30.20
CA LYS A 139 10.89 -48.68 -29.21
C LYS A 139 9.49 -49.27 -29.07
N LEU A 140 8.47 -48.42 -29.16
CA LEU A 140 7.08 -48.84 -29.08
C LEU A 140 6.67 -49.66 -30.32
N ASP A 141 7.12 -49.24 -31.50
CA ASP A 141 6.90 -49.96 -32.77
C ASP A 141 7.60 -51.32 -32.77
N GLU A 142 8.84 -51.39 -32.25
CA GLU A 142 9.59 -52.65 -32.07
C GLU A 142 8.84 -53.63 -31.14
N GLN A 143 8.24 -53.13 -30.05
CA GLN A 143 7.45 -53.94 -29.12
C GLN A 143 6.15 -54.46 -29.75
N ARG A 144 5.56 -53.71 -30.69
CA ARG A 144 4.35 -54.12 -31.40
C ARG A 144 4.63 -55.20 -32.45
N GLY A 145 5.76 -55.12 -33.16
CA GLY A 145 6.25 -56.18 -34.04
C GLY A 145 5.45 -56.44 -35.33
N ASP A 146 4.60 -55.50 -35.76
CA ASP A 146 3.75 -55.63 -36.95
C ASP A 146 4.34 -54.98 -38.23
N GLY A 147 5.54 -54.40 -38.13
CA GLY A 147 6.27 -53.80 -39.25
C GLY A 147 5.79 -52.42 -39.69
N VAL A 148 4.82 -51.81 -38.99
CA VAL A 148 4.34 -50.44 -39.26
C VAL A 148 5.07 -49.45 -38.35
N SER A 149 5.68 -48.41 -38.91
CA SER A 149 6.40 -47.36 -38.15
C SER A 149 5.52 -46.16 -37.85
N THR A 150 5.62 -45.62 -36.63
CA THR A 150 5.05 -44.33 -36.24
C THR A 150 5.70 -43.19 -37.02
N LYS A 151 4.90 -42.27 -37.54
CA LYS A 151 5.38 -41.10 -38.30
C LYS A 151 5.51 -39.90 -37.37
N VAL A 152 6.75 -39.48 -37.09
CA VAL A 152 7.02 -38.25 -36.34
C VAL A 152 7.16 -37.10 -37.34
N GLU A 153 6.27 -36.10 -37.25
CA GLU A 153 6.31 -34.89 -38.06
C GLU A 153 6.83 -33.71 -37.26
N TYR A 154 7.91 -33.10 -37.77
CA TYR A 154 8.47 -31.89 -37.18
C TYR A 154 7.57 -30.68 -37.45
N LEU A 155 7.17 -29.98 -36.39
CA LEU A 155 6.36 -28.77 -36.47
C LEU A 155 6.91 -27.69 -35.54
N ASP A 156 7.33 -26.56 -36.13
CA ASP A 156 7.91 -25.43 -35.41
C ASP A 156 6.83 -24.39 -35.07
N GLY A 157 6.44 -24.35 -33.79
CA GLY A 157 5.45 -23.43 -33.24
C GLY A 157 3.99 -23.87 -33.43
N SER A 158 3.15 -23.62 -32.41
CA SER A 158 1.72 -23.98 -32.38
C SER A 158 1.42 -25.46 -32.60
N VAL A 159 2.20 -26.33 -31.96
CA VAL A 159 2.04 -27.79 -32.01
C VAL A 159 0.66 -28.21 -31.49
N GLU A 160 0.10 -27.48 -30.52
CA GLU A 160 -1.23 -27.70 -29.95
C GLU A 160 -2.39 -27.67 -30.97
N ALA A 161 -2.20 -27.05 -32.14
CA ALA A 161 -3.21 -26.99 -33.19
C ALA A 161 -3.17 -28.21 -34.14
N ALA A 162 -2.10 -29.00 -34.13
CA ALA A 162 -1.87 -30.05 -35.13
C ALA A 162 -2.97 -31.12 -35.14
N CYS A 163 -3.47 -31.52 -33.97
CA CYS A 163 -4.57 -32.48 -33.87
C CYS A 163 -5.90 -31.91 -34.38
N THR A 164 -6.23 -30.67 -34.03
CA THR A 164 -7.47 -30.02 -34.47
C THR A 164 -7.49 -29.82 -35.99
N LEU A 165 -6.33 -29.56 -36.59
CA LEU A 165 -6.16 -29.37 -38.03
C LEU A 165 -6.06 -30.69 -38.81
N GLY A 166 -6.10 -31.85 -38.12
CA GLY A 166 -6.00 -33.17 -38.74
C GLY A 166 -4.61 -33.50 -39.29
N VAL A 167 -3.58 -32.77 -38.85
CA VAL A 167 -2.18 -32.93 -39.27
C VAL A 167 -1.51 -34.07 -38.51
N ALA A 168 -1.94 -34.35 -37.28
CA ALA A 168 -1.42 -35.44 -36.46
C ALA A 168 -2.51 -36.06 -35.57
N ASP A 169 -2.32 -37.33 -35.21
CA ASP A 169 -3.18 -38.09 -34.31
C ASP A 169 -2.91 -37.74 -32.83
N ALA A 170 -1.68 -37.33 -32.51
CA ALA A 170 -1.25 -36.89 -31.20
C ALA A 170 -0.09 -35.89 -31.31
N ILE A 171 0.27 -35.26 -30.20
CA ILE A 171 1.41 -34.34 -30.14
C ILE A 171 2.39 -34.66 -29.02
N VAL A 172 3.62 -34.19 -29.19
CA VAL A 172 4.62 -34.14 -28.12
C VAL A 172 5.09 -32.70 -27.95
N ASP A 173 4.83 -32.11 -26.78
CA ASP A 173 5.19 -30.73 -26.48
C ASP A 173 5.46 -30.48 -24.98
N LEU A 174 6.09 -29.36 -24.67
CA LEU A 174 6.46 -28.92 -23.33
C LEU A 174 5.29 -28.30 -22.57
N VAL A 175 4.99 -28.88 -21.40
CA VAL A 175 3.92 -28.45 -20.50
C VAL A 175 4.48 -27.88 -19.21
N GLU A 176 4.02 -26.67 -18.85
CA GLU A 176 4.31 -26.00 -17.57
C GLU A 176 3.08 -25.98 -16.64
N SER A 177 2.07 -25.12 -16.92
CA SER A 177 0.80 -25.05 -16.17
C SER A 177 -0.33 -25.94 -16.74
N GLY A 178 -0.19 -26.35 -18.01
CA GLY A 178 -1.18 -27.16 -18.73
C GLY A 178 -2.47 -26.45 -19.11
N GLU A 179 -2.52 -25.12 -19.04
CA GLU A 179 -3.68 -24.31 -19.41
C GLU A 179 -3.89 -24.24 -20.93
N THR A 180 -2.82 -23.96 -21.69
CA THR A 180 -2.86 -23.88 -23.17
C THR A 180 -3.34 -25.18 -23.81
N MET A 181 -2.90 -26.32 -23.27
CA MET A 181 -3.29 -27.66 -23.74
C MET A 181 -4.79 -27.93 -23.49
N ARG A 182 -5.30 -27.57 -22.30
CA ARG A 182 -6.72 -27.76 -21.97
C ARG A 182 -7.60 -26.88 -22.85
N ALA A 183 -7.14 -25.67 -23.18
CA ALA A 183 -7.83 -24.81 -24.13
C ALA A 183 -7.87 -25.39 -25.56
N ALA A 184 -6.87 -26.18 -25.94
CA ALA A 184 -6.83 -26.91 -27.23
C ALA A 184 -7.61 -28.25 -27.22
N GLY A 185 -8.24 -28.61 -26.09
CA GLY A 185 -8.97 -29.89 -25.95
C GLY A 185 -8.06 -31.12 -25.92
N LEU A 186 -6.80 -30.95 -25.50
CA LEU A 186 -5.81 -32.01 -25.36
C LEU A 186 -5.61 -32.38 -23.89
N HIS A 187 -5.21 -33.62 -23.64
CA HIS A 187 -4.79 -34.07 -22.32
C HIS A 187 -3.51 -34.92 -22.42
N ALA A 188 -2.68 -34.87 -21.37
CA ALA A 188 -1.43 -35.60 -21.32
C ALA A 188 -1.67 -37.06 -20.91
N ILE A 189 -1.17 -37.99 -21.73
CA ILE A 189 -1.26 -39.44 -21.48
C ILE A 189 0.07 -40.05 -21.00
N HIS A 190 1.19 -39.37 -21.28
CA HIS A 190 2.52 -39.82 -20.85
C HIS A 190 3.51 -38.65 -20.73
N THR A 191 4.48 -38.77 -19.83
CA THR A 191 5.57 -37.79 -19.69
C THR A 191 6.87 -38.45 -20.15
N LEU A 192 7.43 -37.96 -21.27
CA LEU A 192 8.70 -38.44 -21.81
C LEU A 192 9.87 -38.06 -20.93
N MET A 193 9.90 -36.80 -20.48
CA MET A 193 10.92 -36.32 -19.56
C MET A 193 10.44 -35.08 -18.78
N THR A 194 11.02 -34.90 -17.60
CA THR A 194 11.01 -33.61 -16.90
C THR A 194 12.26 -32.83 -17.31
N SER A 195 12.14 -31.52 -17.50
CA SER A 195 13.27 -30.66 -17.83
C SER A 195 13.29 -29.42 -16.93
N GLU A 196 14.49 -28.91 -16.67
CA GLU A 196 14.71 -27.58 -16.13
C GLU A 196 15.88 -26.89 -16.83
N ALA A 197 16.04 -25.58 -16.60
CA ALA A 197 17.21 -24.86 -17.09
C ALA A 197 18.48 -25.32 -16.38
N VAL A 198 19.54 -25.56 -17.16
CA VAL A 198 20.84 -26.03 -16.71
C VAL A 198 21.96 -25.17 -17.28
N LEU A 199 23.01 -24.98 -16.49
CA LEU A 199 24.31 -24.49 -16.96
C LEU A 199 25.10 -25.67 -17.51
N ILE A 200 25.50 -25.61 -18.77
CA ILE A 200 26.33 -26.60 -19.44
C ILE A 200 27.73 -26.07 -19.76
N GLN A 201 28.69 -26.98 -19.82
CA GLN A 201 30.07 -26.72 -20.21
C GLN A 201 30.50 -27.67 -21.33
N SER A 202 31.34 -27.20 -22.25
CA SER A 202 31.93 -28.05 -23.30
C SER A 202 32.89 -29.08 -22.72
N ASN A 203 32.86 -30.32 -23.22
CA ASN A 203 33.87 -31.34 -22.88
C ASN A 203 35.20 -31.11 -23.62
N LYS A 204 35.25 -30.21 -24.60
CA LYS A 204 36.50 -29.82 -25.27
C LYS A 204 37.29 -28.84 -24.38
N LYS A 205 38.61 -29.01 -24.33
CA LYS A 205 39.50 -28.12 -23.57
C LYS A 205 39.48 -26.71 -24.16
N VAL A 206 39.44 -25.72 -23.27
CA VAL A 206 39.63 -24.31 -23.64
C VAL A 206 41.10 -24.00 -23.93
N GLN A 207 41.36 -22.90 -24.64
CA GLN A 207 42.66 -22.64 -25.27
C GLN A 207 43.75 -22.14 -24.30
N ASN A 208 43.38 -21.60 -23.13
CA ASN A 208 44.32 -21.05 -22.14
C ASN A 208 43.84 -21.28 -20.70
N GLU A 209 44.78 -21.44 -19.77
CA GLU A 209 44.58 -21.66 -18.33
C GLU A 209 43.76 -20.52 -17.67
N ASP A 210 43.91 -19.28 -18.13
CA ASP A 210 43.10 -18.14 -17.67
C ASP A 210 41.59 -18.33 -17.95
N GLN A 211 41.25 -18.98 -19.07
CA GLN A 211 39.85 -19.26 -19.41
C GLN A 211 39.28 -20.35 -18.51
N GLU A 212 40.07 -21.35 -18.12
CA GLU A 212 39.66 -22.37 -17.14
C GLU A 212 39.38 -21.76 -15.76
N LEU A 213 40.24 -20.84 -15.31
CA LEU A 213 40.04 -20.10 -14.06
C LEU A 213 38.77 -19.24 -14.11
N LEU A 214 38.52 -18.59 -15.25
CA LEU A 214 37.33 -17.76 -15.44
C LEU A 214 36.04 -18.60 -15.46
N ILE A 215 36.06 -19.78 -16.11
CA ILE A 215 34.94 -20.74 -16.07
C ILE A 215 34.63 -21.13 -14.62
N LYS A 216 35.65 -21.54 -13.84
CA LYS A 216 35.48 -21.91 -12.42
C LYS A 216 34.89 -20.77 -11.60
N LYS A 217 35.35 -19.53 -11.84
CA LYS A 217 34.85 -18.32 -11.17
C LYS A 217 33.38 -18.03 -11.50
N ILE A 218 32.99 -18.11 -12.78
CA ILE A 218 31.61 -17.89 -13.24
C ILE A 218 30.68 -18.93 -12.61
N ILE A 219 31.04 -20.21 -12.69
CA ILE A 219 30.26 -21.31 -12.07
C ILE A 219 30.11 -21.08 -10.57
N SER A 220 31.20 -20.73 -9.87
CA SER A 220 31.17 -20.45 -8.43
C SER A 220 30.26 -19.28 -8.08
N ARG A 221 30.26 -18.20 -8.89
CA ARG A 221 29.41 -17.02 -8.67
C ARG A 221 27.94 -17.33 -8.93
N ILE A 222 27.63 -18.02 -10.03
CA ILE A 222 26.27 -18.49 -10.33
C ILE A 222 25.75 -19.38 -9.19
N ARG A 223 26.57 -20.34 -8.73
CA ARG A 223 26.25 -21.17 -7.56
C ARG A 223 26.04 -20.33 -6.30
N GLY A 224 26.84 -19.29 -6.10
CA GLY A 224 26.70 -18.32 -5.01
C GLY A 224 25.38 -17.55 -5.05
N VAL A 225 24.94 -17.08 -6.23
CA VAL A 225 23.63 -16.43 -6.41
C VAL A 225 22.50 -17.39 -6.10
N MET A 226 22.59 -18.63 -6.60
CA MET A 226 21.60 -19.66 -6.34
C MET A 226 21.50 -20.00 -4.84
N ALA A 227 22.64 -20.03 -4.15
CA ALA A 227 22.69 -20.22 -2.71
C ALA A 227 22.14 -18.99 -1.95
N ALA A 228 22.52 -17.77 -2.35
CA ALA A 228 22.05 -16.52 -1.75
C ALA A 228 20.54 -16.30 -1.93
N LYS A 229 19.96 -16.79 -3.03
CA LYS A 229 18.51 -16.82 -3.24
C LYS A 229 17.79 -17.79 -2.30
N LYS A 230 18.50 -18.76 -1.72
CA LYS A 230 17.94 -19.73 -0.76
C LYS A 230 18.27 -19.40 0.69
N TYR A 231 19.36 -18.67 0.98
CA TYR A 231 19.88 -18.41 2.34
C TYR A 231 20.65 -17.08 2.44
N VAL A 232 20.61 -16.43 3.62
CA VAL A 232 21.61 -15.40 4.02
C VAL A 232 22.44 -15.96 5.17
N LEU A 233 23.76 -15.81 5.13
CA LEU A 233 24.69 -16.38 6.11
C LEU A 233 25.18 -15.29 7.09
N CYS A 234 25.07 -15.56 8.40
CA CYS A 234 25.91 -14.92 9.41
C CYS A 234 27.13 -15.82 9.63
N ASN A 235 28.34 -15.27 9.53
CA ASN A 235 29.59 -16.02 9.67
C ASN A 235 30.34 -15.53 10.91
N TYR A 236 30.60 -16.43 11.85
CA TYR A 236 31.47 -16.20 12.99
C TYR A 236 32.19 -17.51 13.33
N ASN A 237 33.44 -17.39 13.77
CA ASN A 237 34.27 -18.54 14.11
C ASN A 237 33.89 -19.08 15.49
N ILE A 238 33.61 -20.37 15.59
CA ILE A 238 33.31 -21.05 16.86
C ILE A 238 34.21 -22.26 17.06
N GLU A 239 34.56 -22.56 18.31
CA GLU A 239 35.25 -23.82 18.63
C GLU A 239 34.30 -25.02 18.53
N ARG A 240 34.81 -26.18 18.08
CA ARG A 240 34.01 -27.37 17.72
C ARG A 240 33.10 -27.89 18.85
N LYS A 241 33.49 -27.69 20.10
CA LYS A 241 32.72 -28.06 21.30
C LYS A 241 31.46 -27.21 21.53
N HIS A 242 31.31 -26.08 20.83
CA HIS A 242 30.18 -25.15 20.95
C HIS A 242 29.16 -25.25 19.82
N LEU A 243 29.28 -26.25 18.93
CA LEU A 243 28.42 -26.39 17.75
C LEU A 243 26.94 -26.60 18.10
N ASP A 244 26.63 -27.51 19.02
CA ASP A 244 25.24 -27.76 19.43
C ASP A 244 24.61 -26.55 20.14
N ALA A 245 25.43 -25.72 20.79
CA ALA A 245 25.01 -24.47 21.38
C ALA A 245 24.77 -23.39 20.30
N ALA A 246 25.64 -23.25 19.30
CA ALA A 246 25.48 -22.28 18.22
C ALA A 246 24.22 -22.54 17.36
N ILE A 247 23.86 -23.80 17.13
CA ILE A 247 22.61 -24.18 16.45
C ILE A 247 21.38 -23.72 17.25
N LYS A 248 21.49 -23.62 18.58
CA LYS A 248 20.45 -23.08 19.47
C LYS A 248 20.41 -21.54 19.49
N TYR A 249 21.52 -20.87 19.20
CA TYR A 249 21.67 -19.40 19.32
C TYR A 249 21.56 -18.62 18.00
N THR A 250 21.81 -19.25 16.85
CA THR A 250 21.54 -18.65 15.53
C THR A 250 20.60 -19.52 14.70
N PRO A 251 19.31 -19.60 15.07
CA PRO A 251 18.29 -20.01 14.12
C PRO A 251 18.28 -18.98 12.97
N GLY A 252 18.06 -19.39 11.73
CA GLY A 252 17.95 -18.44 10.60
C GLY A 252 16.85 -17.40 10.82
N ARG A 253 16.70 -16.45 9.87
CA ARG A 253 15.56 -15.52 9.81
C ARG A 253 14.27 -16.32 9.99
N ARG A 254 13.59 -16.16 11.12
CA ARG A 254 12.36 -16.90 11.47
C ARG A 254 11.27 -15.88 11.77
N ALA A 255 10.16 -15.97 11.04
CA ALA A 255 8.88 -15.56 11.57
C ALA A 255 8.32 -16.82 12.27
N PRO A 256 7.93 -16.80 13.55
CA PRO A 256 7.64 -15.68 14.47
C PRO A 256 8.84 -14.99 15.14
N THR A 257 8.69 -13.70 15.48
CA THR A 257 9.70 -12.85 16.16
C THR A 257 9.34 -12.52 17.62
N TYR A 258 8.07 -12.61 18.01
CA TYR A 258 7.54 -12.28 19.33
C TYR A 258 6.73 -13.42 19.95
N SER A 259 5.88 -14.09 19.18
CA SER A 259 4.94 -15.08 19.74
C SER A 259 5.62 -16.29 20.36
N TYR A 260 6.87 -16.60 19.95
CA TYR A 260 7.68 -17.64 20.58
C TYR A 260 7.75 -17.49 22.11
N MET A 261 7.66 -16.27 22.63
CA MET A 261 7.66 -15.98 24.07
C MET A 261 6.51 -16.62 24.83
N VAL A 262 5.40 -16.93 24.16
CA VAL A 262 4.22 -17.59 24.74
C VAL A 262 3.95 -18.96 24.14
N THR A 263 4.58 -19.31 23.01
CA THR A 263 4.36 -20.59 22.31
C THR A 263 5.46 -21.63 22.54
N GLU A 264 6.72 -21.25 22.79
CA GLU A 264 7.84 -22.21 22.84
C GLU A 264 8.31 -22.61 24.27
N PRO A 265 8.54 -21.69 25.24
CA PRO A 265 9.08 -22.04 26.55
C PRO A 265 8.16 -22.98 27.33
N LYS A 266 8.72 -24.02 27.96
CA LYS A 266 7.97 -24.93 28.86
C LYS A 266 7.34 -24.20 30.05
N SER A 267 7.94 -23.10 30.50
CA SER A 267 7.38 -22.24 31.57
C SER A 267 6.10 -21.52 31.15
N GLN A 268 5.76 -21.51 29.85
CA GLN A 268 4.58 -20.87 29.27
C GLN A 268 3.47 -21.89 28.98
N GLY A 269 3.46 -23.02 29.70
CA GLY A 269 2.42 -24.05 29.55
C GLY A 269 0.99 -23.52 29.76
N ALA A 270 0.80 -22.53 30.64
CA ALA A 270 -0.51 -21.88 30.80
C ALA A 270 -0.93 -21.09 29.54
N SER A 271 0.01 -20.38 28.93
CA SER A 271 -0.21 -19.63 27.69
C SER A 271 -0.52 -20.58 26.53
N GLN A 272 0.27 -21.65 26.38
CA GLN A 272 0.01 -22.72 25.40
C GLN A 272 -1.37 -23.36 25.59
N ALA A 273 -1.75 -23.68 26.83
CA ALA A 273 -3.07 -24.24 27.13
C ALA A 273 -4.22 -23.31 26.71
N MET A 274 -4.08 -22.00 26.95
CA MET A 274 -5.05 -21.02 26.46
C MET A 274 -5.08 -20.96 24.93
N LEU A 275 -3.92 -21.00 24.28
CA LEU A 275 -3.81 -20.95 22.81
C LEU A 275 -4.43 -22.18 22.13
N TYR A 276 -4.26 -23.39 22.66
CA TYR A 276 -4.94 -24.59 22.16
C TYR A 276 -6.48 -24.50 22.23
N ALA A 277 -7.02 -23.64 23.10
CA ALA A 277 -8.46 -23.40 23.20
C ALA A 277 -8.95 -22.32 22.21
N THR A 278 -8.07 -21.74 21.40
CA THR A 278 -8.42 -20.70 20.42
C THR A 278 -8.52 -21.25 18.99
N GLU A 279 -9.31 -20.59 18.16
CA GLU A 279 -9.38 -20.89 16.73
C GLU A 279 -8.03 -20.63 16.05
N GLY A 280 -7.53 -21.62 15.28
CA GLY A 280 -6.28 -21.53 14.52
C GLY A 280 -5.10 -22.32 15.09
N ILE A 281 -5.23 -22.88 16.30
CA ILE A 281 -4.25 -23.78 16.92
C ILE A 281 -4.89 -25.15 17.14
N GLU A 282 -4.61 -26.11 16.25
CA GLU A 282 -5.12 -27.48 16.37
C GLU A 282 -4.02 -28.46 16.79
N THR A 283 -2.77 -28.11 16.48
CA THR A 283 -1.59 -28.94 16.68
C THR A 283 -0.42 -28.13 17.22
N ASP A 284 0.57 -28.81 17.79
CA ASP A 284 1.84 -28.20 18.23
C ASP A 284 2.56 -27.48 17.07
N LYS A 285 2.31 -27.88 15.83
CA LYS A 285 2.88 -27.21 14.65
C LYS A 285 2.31 -25.81 14.48
N ASP A 286 1.06 -25.56 14.86
CA ASP A 286 0.43 -24.25 14.73
C ASP A 286 1.02 -23.22 15.69
N LEU A 287 1.52 -23.67 16.84
CA LEU A 287 2.29 -22.84 17.79
C LEU A 287 3.61 -22.30 17.21
N THR A 288 4.06 -22.86 16.08
CA THR A 288 5.26 -22.39 15.37
C THR A 288 4.97 -21.36 14.28
N LYS A 289 3.69 -21.10 13.97
CA LYS A 289 3.29 -20.09 12.99
C LYS A 289 3.38 -18.68 13.61
N PRO A 290 3.61 -17.64 12.79
CA PRO A 290 3.43 -16.28 13.25
C PRO A 290 1.99 -16.02 13.71
N MET A 291 1.81 -15.29 14.80
CA MET A 291 0.52 -14.84 15.30
C MET A 291 0.31 -13.38 14.90
N VAL A 292 -0.71 -13.08 14.09
CA VAL A 292 -1.01 -11.72 13.63
C VAL A 292 -2.37 -11.27 14.15
N GLY A 293 -2.42 -10.07 14.69
CA GLY A 293 -3.67 -9.43 15.09
C GLY A 293 -4.39 -8.80 13.90
N VAL A 294 -5.71 -8.98 13.81
CA VAL A 294 -6.59 -8.27 12.87
C VAL A 294 -7.46 -7.31 13.68
N ALA A 295 -7.01 -6.07 13.85
CA ALA A 295 -7.68 -5.07 14.68
C ALA A 295 -8.76 -4.33 13.88
N SER A 296 -10.01 -4.78 13.99
CA SER A 296 -11.16 -4.14 13.34
C SER A 296 -11.77 -3.05 14.22
N ILE A 297 -11.84 -1.81 13.75
CA ILE A 297 -12.55 -0.75 14.47
C ILE A 297 -14.05 -0.85 14.16
N TRP A 298 -14.66 -1.97 14.51
CA TRP A 298 -16.05 -2.30 14.15
C TRP A 298 -17.05 -1.94 15.25
N TYR A 299 -18.19 -1.40 14.83
CA TYR A 299 -19.40 -1.25 15.62
C TYR A 299 -20.58 -0.96 14.68
N GLU A 300 -21.78 -1.38 15.05
CA GLU A 300 -22.97 -1.36 14.17
C GLU A 300 -23.55 0.05 13.98
N GLY A 301 -23.42 0.92 14.98
CA GLY A 301 -24.05 2.24 15.02
C GLY A 301 -23.44 3.30 14.08
N ASN A 302 -22.63 2.91 13.09
CA ASN A 302 -22.04 3.84 12.12
C ASN A 302 -21.82 3.16 10.76
N PRO A 303 -22.31 3.72 9.64
CA PRO A 303 -22.06 3.15 8.31
C PRO A 303 -20.58 3.03 7.97
N CYS A 304 -19.72 3.89 8.53
CA CYS A 304 -18.28 3.84 8.28
C CYS A 304 -17.61 2.57 8.83
N ASN A 305 -18.22 1.91 9.82
CA ASN A 305 -17.59 0.85 10.61
C ASN A 305 -18.37 -0.46 10.64
N ALA A 306 -19.68 -0.44 10.37
CA ALA A 306 -20.56 -1.59 10.52
C ALA A 306 -20.11 -2.82 9.71
N HIS A 307 -19.48 -2.62 8.55
CA HIS A 307 -18.99 -3.70 7.68
C HIS A 307 -17.61 -4.25 8.07
N LEU A 308 -16.90 -3.61 8.99
CA LEU A 308 -15.49 -3.94 9.27
C LEU A 308 -15.29 -5.24 10.04
N LEU A 309 -16.33 -5.79 10.68
CA LEU A 309 -16.28 -7.13 11.27
C LEU A 309 -16.10 -8.17 10.16
N GLY A 310 -16.98 -8.13 9.14
CA GLY A 310 -16.91 -9.04 8.00
C GLY A 310 -15.64 -8.84 7.15
N LEU A 311 -15.21 -7.59 6.97
CA LEU A 311 -13.94 -7.31 6.29
C LEU A 311 -12.75 -7.90 7.06
N GLY A 312 -12.70 -7.74 8.39
CA GLY A 312 -11.67 -8.32 9.23
C GLY A 312 -11.71 -9.86 9.26
N GLN A 313 -12.88 -10.48 9.23
CA GLN A 313 -13.01 -11.94 9.10
C GLN A 313 -12.44 -12.45 7.77
N ARG A 314 -12.66 -11.72 6.67
CA ARG A 314 -12.09 -12.03 5.36
C ARG A 314 -10.56 -11.91 5.37
N ILE A 315 -10.04 -10.84 5.97
CA ILE A 315 -8.59 -10.66 6.18
C ILE A 315 -8.02 -11.79 7.04
N LYS A 316 -8.68 -12.16 8.14
CA LYS A 316 -8.29 -13.28 9.01
C LYS A 316 -8.18 -14.59 8.21
N LYS A 317 -9.12 -14.83 7.30
CA LYS A 317 -9.06 -16.00 6.40
C LYS A 317 -7.89 -15.91 5.43
N SER A 318 -7.62 -14.74 4.85
CA SER A 318 -6.47 -14.52 3.96
C SER A 318 -5.13 -14.78 4.66
N ILE A 319 -4.92 -14.25 5.88
CA ILE A 319 -3.70 -14.52 6.66
C ILE A 319 -3.58 -15.99 7.06
N ALA A 320 -4.70 -16.66 7.40
CA ALA A 320 -4.70 -18.09 7.68
C ALA A 320 -4.25 -18.92 6.46
N ASN A 321 -4.72 -18.57 5.26
CA ASN A 321 -4.30 -19.21 4.01
C ASN A 321 -2.81 -19.03 3.72
N ALA A 322 -2.22 -17.91 4.18
CA ALA A 322 -0.78 -17.64 4.06
C ALA A 322 0.07 -18.37 5.12
N GLY A 323 -0.53 -19.21 5.98
CA GLY A 323 0.18 -19.96 7.02
C GLY A 323 0.44 -19.17 8.30
N ILE A 324 -0.36 -18.13 8.56
CA ILE A 324 -0.27 -17.26 9.75
C ILE A 324 -1.47 -17.55 10.65
N THR A 325 -1.27 -17.61 11.97
CA THR A 325 -2.38 -17.67 12.92
C THR A 325 -2.97 -16.28 13.12
N GLY A 326 -4.23 -16.10 12.73
CA GLY A 326 -4.91 -14.80 12.78
C GLY A 326 -5.82 -14.62 13.99
N TYR A 327 -5.66 -13.53 14.74
CA TYR A 327 -6.54 -13.17 15.86
C TYR A 327 -7.26 -11.85 15.61
N GLN A 328 -8.54 -11.92 15.26
CA GLN A 328 -9.36 -10.72 15.12
C GLN A 328 -9.81 -10.19 16.47
N PHE A 329 -9.72 -8.88 16.68
CA PHE A 329 -10.24 -8.20 17.85
C PHE A 329 -10.72 -6.79 17.49
N GLY A 330 -11.41 -6.13 18.43
CA GLY A 330 -11.97 -4.80 18.24
C GLY A 330 -11.30 -3.73 19.11
N ALA A 331 -11.42 -2.48 18.69
CA ALA A 331 -11.18 -1.30 19.53
C ALA A 331 -12.33 -0.30 19.34
N PRO A 332 -12.68 0.48 20.38
CA PRO A 332 -13.83 1.38 20.33
C PRO A 332 -13.59 2.53 19.35
N GLY A 333 -14.63 2.93 18.64
CA GLY A 333 -14.64 4.09 17.75
C GLY A 333 -15.86 5.00 18.03
N VAL A 334 -15.82 6.21 17.48
CA VAL A 334 -16.91 7.20 17.57
C VAL A 334 -17.25 7.68 16.17
N SER A 335 -18.55 7.86 15.88
CA SER A 335 -19.00 8.47 14.63
C SER A 335 -18.97 9.99 14.74
N ASP A 336 -18.03 10.64 14.04
CA ASP A 336 -18.01 12.10 13.91
C ASP A 336 -19.32 12.62 13.27
N GLY A 337 -19.89 11.88 12.31
CA GLY A 337 -21.13 12.29 11.63
C GLY A 337 -22.34 12.37 12.57
N ILE A 338 -22.47 11.41 13.50
CA ILE A 338 -23.60 11.35 14.46
C ILE A 338 -23.38 12.29 15.65
N SER A 339 -22.15 12.40 16.13
CA SER A 339 -21.82 13.19 17.32
C SER A 339 -21.78 14.70 17.08
N ASN A 340 -21.74 15.14 15.83
CA ASN A 340 -21.66 16.54 15.44
C ASN A 340 -22.86 17.35 15.97
N GLY A 341 -22.62 18.57 16.45
CA GLY A 341 -23.63 19.45 17.05
C GLY A 341 -24.11 19.01 18.46
N THR A 342 -23.39 18.11 19.13
CA THR A 342 -23.72 17.65 20.49
C THR A 342 -22.47 17.54 21.37
N PHE A 343 -22.64 17.43 22.70
CA PHE A 343 -21.54 17.16 23.63
C PHE A 343 -20.79 15.83 23.33
N GLY A 344 -21.42 14.91 22.59
CA GLY A 344 -20.76 13.68 22.13
C GLY A 344 -19.49 13.94 21.33
N MET A 345 -19.37 15.08 20.63
CA MET A 345 -18.19 15.45 19.86
C MET A 345 -16.92 15.56 20.71
N ALA A 346 -17.03 15.83 22.01
CA ALA A 346 -15.89 15.84 22.94
C ALA A 346 -15.17 14.47 23.01
N TYR A 347 -15.87 13.38 22.72
CA TYR A 347 -15.30 12.02 22.68
C TYR A 347 -14.66 11.65 21.34
N SER A 348 -14.78 12.49 20.30
CA SER A 348 -14.25 12.21 18.97
C SER A 348 -12.71 12.17 18.97
N LEU A 349 -12.01 13.30 19.19
CA LEU A 349 -10.55 13.35 18.99
C LEU A 349 -9.80 12.36 19.89
N GLN A 350 -10.12 12.31 21.19
CA GLN A 350 -9.50 11.39 22.15
C GLN A 350 -9.71 9.91 21.80
N SER A 351 -10.70 9.58 20.95
CA SER A 351 -10.88 8.19 20.50
C SER A 351 -9.69 7.74 19.63
N ARG A 352 -8.97 8.67 18.99
CA ARG A 352 -7.70 8.38 18.31
C ARG A 352 -6.71 7.73 19.26
N ASP A 353 -6.47 8.37 20.41
CA ASP A 353 -5.49 7.92 21.39
C ASP A 353 -5.96 6.64 22.09
N LEU A 354 -7.25 6.55 22.40
CA LEU A 354 -7.85 5.32 22.93
C LEU A 354 -7.72 4.13 21.97
N ILE A 355 -7.89 4.35 20.65
CA ILE A 355 -7.66 3.32 19.63
C ILE A 355 -6.19 2.92 19.61
N ALA A 356 -5.27 3.90 19.65
CA ALA A 356 -3.84 3.63 19.66
C ALA A 356 -3.46 2.74 20.86
N ASP A 357 -3.90 3.14 22.06
CA ASP A 357 -3.65 2.42 23.30
C ASP A 357 -4.29 1.02 23.32
N ALA A 358 -5.50 0.86 22.79
CA ALA A 358 -6.21 -0.42 22.75
C ALA A 358 -5.53 -1.43 21.80
N VAL A 359 -5.14 -0.98 20.61
CA VAL A 359 -4.43 -1.81 19.63
C VAL A 359 -3.04 -2.18 20.14
N GLU A 360 -2.31 -1.22 20.71
CA GLU A 360 -1.01 -1.43 21.33
C GLU A 360 -1.07 -2.43 22.50
N SER A 361 -2.01 -2.24 23.42
CA SER A 361 -2.19 -3.11 24.59
C SER A 361 -2.52 -4.54 24.18
N THR A 362 -3.38 -4.73 23.18
CA THR A 362 -3.75 -6.07 22.71
C THR A 362 -2.58 -6.76 22.01
N ALA A 363 -1.90 -6.05 21.10
CA ALA A 363 -0.72 -6.60 20.41
C ALA A 363 0.43 -6.93 21.36
N GLY A 364 0.71 -6.03 22.29
CA GLY A 364 1.73 -6.21 23.32
C GLY A 364 1.41 -7.37 24.25
N GLY A 365 0.20 -7.37 24.83
CA GLY A 365 -0.25 -8.37 25.81
C GLY A 365 -0.35 -9.79 25.26
N HIS A 366 -0.70 -9.94 23.98
CA HIS A 366 -0.80 -11.25 23.31
C HIS A 366 0.48 -11.66 22.57
N TRP A 367 1.58 -10.90 22.69
CA TRP A 367 2.85 -11.21 22.01
C TRP A 367 2.73 -11.42 20.49
N LEU A 368 1.84 -10.68 19.84
CA LEU A 368 1.57 -10.83 18.41
C LEU A 368 2.79 -10.40 17.56
N ASP A 369 3.14 -11.19 16.54
CA ASP A 369 4.28 -10.95 15.66
C ASP A 369 4.08 -9.78 14.69
N GLY A 370 2.83 -9.49 14.36
CA GLY A 370 2.47 -8.43 13.44
C GLY A 370 0.99 -8.06 13.50
N MET A 371 0.61 -7.05 12.74
CA MET A 371 -0.71 -6.42 12.84
C MET A 371 -1.28 -6.04 11.47
N VAL A 372 -2.52 -6.45 11.20
CA VAL A 372 -3.36 -5.84 10.19
C VAL A 372 -4.42 -5.00 10.89
N VAL A 373 -4.42 -3.69 10.65
CA VAL A 373 -5.37 -2.77 11.29
C VAL A 373 -6.40 -2.29 10.29
N VAL A 374 -7.68 -2.34 10.67
CA VAL A 374 -8.83 -2.14 9.76
C VAL A 374 -9.70 -0.98 10.27
N PRO A 375 -9.31 0.28 9.98
CA PRO A 375 -10.08 1.47 10.36
C PRO A 375 -11.08 1.86 9.26
N GLY A 376 -12.15 2.59 9.62
CA GLY A 376 -13.15 3.06 8.64
C GLY A 376 -13.67 4.49 8.83
N CYS A 377 -13.48 5.12 9.98
CA CYS A 377 -13.95 6.49 10.25
C CYS A 377 -12.80 7.43 10.66
N ASP A 378 -13.07 8.72 10.62
CA ASP A 378 -12.13 9.84 10.77
C ASP A 378 -10.93 9.59 11.70
N LYS A 379 -11.17 9.33 12.99
CA LYS A 379 -10.11 9.20 14.01
C LYS A 379 -9.46 7.82 14.05
N ASN A 380 -10.06 6.84 13.38
CA ASN A 380 -9.60 5.46 13.42
C ASN A 380 -8.26 5.31 12.70
N MET A 381 -8.13 5.87 11.50
CA MET A 381 -6.90 5.79 10.69
C MET A 381 -5.66 6.30 11.44
N PRO A 382 -5.64 7.54 12.00
CA PRO A 382 -4.49 7.99 12.75
C PRO A 382 -4.25 7.17 14.03
N GLY A 383 -5.30 6.74 14.74
CA GLY A 383 -5.15 5.93 15.96
C GLY A 383 -4.45 4.59 15.69
N VAL A 384 -4.85 3.89 14.62
CA VAL A 384 -4.20 2.62 14.27
C VAL A 384 -2.80 2.80 13.69
N LEU A 385 -2.52 3.90 12.96
CA LEU A 385 -1.18 4.21 12.47
C LEU A 385 -0.23 4.57 13.62
N MET A 386 -0.71 5.29 14.64
CA MET A 386 0.04 5.54 15.88
C MET A 386 0.39 4.23 16.58
N ALA A 387 -0.56 3.30 16.71
CA ALA A 387 -0.29 1.98 17.30
C ALA A 387 0.79 1.21 16.53
N LEU A 388 0.73 1.20 15.19
CA LEU A 388 1.76 0.57 14.36
C LEU A 388 3.13 1.22 14.58
N GLY A 389 3.21 2.55 14.64
CA GLY A 389 4.45 3.29 14.89
C GLY A 389 5.06 3.01 16.28
N ARG A 390 4.22 2.97 17.32
CA ARG A 390 4.62 2.65 18.71
C ARG A 390 5.14 1.23 18.83
N LEU A 391 4.36 0.25 18.36
CA LEU A 391 4.72 -1.18 18.41
C LEU A 391 5.94 -1.51 17.56
N ASN A 392 6.06 -0.86 16.40
CA ASN A 392 7.07 -1.13 15.38
C ASN A 392 7.24 -2.63 15.06
N ARG A 393 6.12 -3.36 14.98
CA ARG A 393 6.07 -4.74 14.49
C ARG A 393 5.56 -4.74 13.04
N PRO A 394 5.94 -5.71 12.19
CA PRO A 394 5.43 -5.81 10.83
C PRO A 394 3.91 -5.63 10.78
N GLY A 395 3.44 -4.71 9.94
CA GLY A 395 2.01 -4.45 9.87
C GLY A 395 1.62 -3.47 8.78
N LEU A 396 0.35 -3.53 8.41
CA LEU A 396 -0.26 -2.68 7.40
C LEU A 396 -1.66 -2.23 7.80
N MET A 397 -2.10 -1.11 7.24
CA MET A 397 -3.45 -0.61 7.37
C MET A 397 -4.29 -1.02 6.14
N VAL A 398 -5.51 -1.48 6.37
CA VAL A 398 -6.51 -1.74 5.32
C VAL A 398 -7.70 -0.81 5.57
N TYR A 399 -7.85 0.21 4.74
CA TYR A 399 -8.97 1.15 4.89
C TYR A 399 -10.31 0.46 4.59
N GLY A 400 -11.32 0.73 5.41
CA GLY A 400 -12.68 0.22 5.23
C GLY A 400 -13.35 0.62 3.91
N GLY A 401 -12.91 1.71 3.29
CA GLY A 401 -13.43 2.20 2.02
C GLY A 401 -14.46 3.33 2.18
N THR A 402 -14.58 4.13 1.13
CA THR A 402 -15.54 5.24 1.06
C THR A 402 -16.97 4.75 0.82
N ILE A 403 -17.95 5.48 1.34
CA ILE A 403 -19.37 5.32 1.00
C ILE A 403 -19.61 5.78 -0.45
N LYS A 404 -20.62 5.18 -1.10
CA LYS A 404 -21.15 5.69 -2.36
C LYS A 404 -21.97 6.97 -2.12
N PRO A 405 -22.01 7.91 -3.07
CA PRO A 405 -22.86 9.08 -2.96
C PRO A 405 -24.33 8.68 -2.94
N GLY A 406 -25.12 9.35 -2.09
CA GLY A 406 -26.57 9.27 -2.11
C GLY A 406 -27.17 9.94 -3.34
N SER A 407 -28.47 9.78 -3.56
CA SER A 407 -29.18 10.45 -4.65
C SER A 407 -30.61 10.79 -4.27
N CYS A 408 -31.05 12.00 -4.59
CA CYS A 408 -32.44 12.42 -4.47
C CYS A 408 -32.80 13.35 -5.64
N GLY A 409 -33.83 13.01 -6.41
CA GLY A 409 -34.28 13.84 -7.54
C GLY A 409 -33.23 14.07 -8.64
N GLY A 410 -32.23 13.19 -8.75
CA GLY A 410 -31.11 13.32 -9.70
C GLY A 410 -29.90 14.09 -9.16
N GLU A 411 -29.98 14.68 -7.96
CA GLU A 411 -28.84 15.33 -7.31
C GLU A 411 -28.03 14.33 -6.47
N LYS A 412 -26.69 14.35 -6.61
CA LYS A 412 -25.79 13.56 -5.76
C LYS A 412 -25.73 14.15 -4.35
N LEU A 413 -26.03 13.34 -3.35
CA LEU A 413 -26.03 13.70 -1.94
C LEU A 413 -24.86 13.07 -1.18
N ASP A 414 -24.51 13.69 -0.06
CA ASP A 414 -23.60 13.17 0.95
C ASP A 414 -23.99 13.66 2.35
N ILE A 415 -23.20 13.32 3.37
CA ILE A 415 -23.45 13.75 4.76
C ILE A 415 -23.47 15.28 4.91
N ILE A 416 -22.70 16.03 4.13
CA ILE A 416 -22.73 17.50 4.18
C ILE A 416 -24.04 18.02 3.62
N SER A 417 -24.61 17.35 2.61
CA SER A 417 -25.95 17.67 2.10
C SER A 417 -27.01 17.55 3.20
N ALA A 418 -26.91 16.54 4.07
CA ALA A 418 -27.79 16.40 5.23
C ALA A 418 -27.60 17.51 6.27
N PHE A 419 -26.35 17.92 6.56
CA PHE A 419 -26.09 19.06 7.45
C PHE A 419 -26.62 20.38 6.89
N GLN A 420 -26.39 20.63 5.59
CA GLN A 420 -26.85 21.85 4.91
C GLN A 420 -28.37 21.91 4.74
N ALA A 421 -29.06 20.76 4.75
CA ALA A 421 -30.51 20.69 4.60
C ALA A 421 -31.26 21.44 5.73
N TYR A 422 -30.70 21.47 6.94
CA TYR A 422 -31.31 22.22 8.05
C TYR A 422 -31.20 23.74 7.85
N GLY A 423 -30.03 24.23 7.43
CA GLY A 423 -29.85 25.66 7.09
C GLY A 423 -30.81 26.10 5.97
N LYS A 424 -30.91 25.30 4.89
CA LYS A 424 -31.86 25.55 3.80
C LYS A 424 -33.32 25.55 4.28
N TYR A 425 -33.67 24.65 5.19
CA TYR A 425 -35.02 24.59 5.78
C TYR A 425 -35.36 25.89 6.54
N LEU A 426 -34.43 26.44 7.31
CA LEU A 426 -34.61 27.71 8.01
C LEU A 426 -34.70 28.89 7.02
N ASP A 427 -33.82 28.94 6.02
CA ASP A 427 -33.83 29.98 4.97
C ASP A 427 -35.14 29.98 4.16
N GLU A 428 -35.70 28.79 3.91
CA GLU A 428 -37.01 28.59 3.26
C GLU A 428 -38.20 28.81 4.21
N LYS A 429 -37.97 29.43 5.39
CA LYS A 429 -38.99 29.80 6.39
C LYS A 429 -39.76 28.62 6.97
N SER A 430 -39.12 27.46 7.07
CA SER A 430 -39.66 26.30 7.78
C SER A 430 -41.02 25.80 7.25
N THR A 431 -41.27 25.94 5.95
CA THR A 431 -42.54 25.51 5.33
C THR A 431 -42.65 23.98 5.26
N LYS A 432 -43.86 23.47 4.98
CA LYS A 432 -44.10 22.03 4.80
C LYS A 432 -43.32 21.47 3.61
N GLU A 433 -43.19 22.24 2.53
CA GLU A 433 -42.43 21.86 1.35
C GLU A 433 -40.91 21.82 1.63
N ALA A 434 -40.41 22.78 2.42
CA ALA A 434 -39.01 22.79 2.85
C ALA A 434 -38.70 21.58 3.75
N GLU A 435 -39.62 21.23 4.64
CA GLU A 435 -39.51 20.04 5.50
C GLU A 435 -39.46 18.74 4.67
N GLU A 436 -40.31 18.61 3.65
CA GLU A 436 -40.29 17.44 2.77
C GLU A 436 -38.94 17.29 2.06
N LYS A 437 -38.41 18.38 1.48
CA LYS A 437 -37.07 18.36 0.85
C LYS A 437 -35.96 17.97 1.84
N ARG A 438 -36.00 18.54 3.05
CA ARG A 438 -35.05 18.23 4.12
C ARG A 438 -35.11 16.75 4.48
N TYR A 439 -36.31 16.23 4.70
CA TYR A 439 -36.54 14.83 5.04
C TYR A 439 -36.05 13.88 3.94
N GLN A 440 -36.37 14.15 2.68
CA GLN A 440 -35.89 13.36 1.54
C GLN A 440 -34.37 13.40 1.41
N THR A 441 -33.73 14.55 1.68
CA THR A 441 -32.27 14.65 1.69
C THR A 441 -31.67 13.74 2.75
N ILE A 442 -32.18 13.78 3.99
CA ILE A 442 -31.68 12.96 5.10
C ILE A 442 -31.85 11.47 4.80
N ARG A 443 -33.00 11.06 4.26
CA ARG A 443 -33.33 9.65 4.01
C ARG A 443 -32.42 9.00 2.96
N ASN A 444 -31.83 9.80 2.07
CA ASN A 444 -31.09 9.33 0.90
C ASN A 444 -29.59 9.72 0.89
N ALA A 445 -29.10 10.50 1.87
CA ALA A 445 -27.72 10.98 1.89
C ALA A 445 -26.66 9.89 2.15
N CYS A 446 -26.99 8.86 2.92
CA CYS A 446 -26.08 7.77 3.30
C CYS A 446 -26.66 6.41 2.84
N PRO A 447 -26.36 5.96 1.61
CA PRO A 447 -27.03 4.80 1.01
C PRO A 447 -26.55 3.44 1.51
N GLY A 448 -25.41 3.37 2.21
CA GLY A 448 -24.80 2.10 2.60
C GLY A 448 -23.53 2.25 3.47
N PRO A 449 -22.72 1.19 3.59
CA PRO A 449 -21.49 1.20 4.37
C PRO A 449 -20.38 2.02 3.70
N GLY A 450 -19.44 2.50 4.52
CA GLY A 450 -18.25 3.25 4.12
C GLY A 450 -18.15 4.64 4.75
N ALA A 451 -16.95 5.21 4.71
CA ALA A 451 -16.69 6.54 5.27
C ALA A 451 -17.25 7.67 4.41
N CYS A 452 -17.29 8.88 4.95
CA CYS A 452 -17.82 10.06 4.25
C CYS A 452 -17.12 10.30 2.89
N GLY A 453 -17.90 10.46 1.81
CA GLY A 453 -17.40 10.37 0.42
C GLY A 453 -16.50 11.48 -0.10
N GLY A 454 -16.55 12.67 0.50
CA GLY A 454 -15.67 13.78 0.14
C GLY A 454 -14.24 13.61 0.68
N MET A 455 -13.36 14.54 0.35
CA MET A 455 -12.01 14.65 0.90
C MET A 455 -12.01 15.25 2.32
N TYR A 456 -12.83 14.66 3.20
CA TYR A 456 -12.85 14.92 4.64
C TYR A 456 -11.72 14.16 5.33
N THR A 457 -11.67 14.15 6.67
CA THR A 457 -10.54 13.54 7.39
C THR A 457 -10.36 12.06 7.05
N ALA A 458 -11.45 11.29 6.92
CA ALA A 458 -11.34 9.87 6.62
C ALA A 458 -10.59 9.58 5.31
N ASN A 459 -11.08 10.11 4.19
CA ASN A 459 -10.42 9.94 2.90
C ASN A 459 -9.05 10.65 2.84
N THR A 460 -8.88 11.80 3.53
CA THR A 460 -7.57 12.47 3.62
C THR A 460 -6.54 11.57 4.29
N MET A 461 -6.86 10.99 5.45
CA MET A 461 -5.95 10.12 6.19
C MET A 461 -5.74 8.77 5.50
N ALA A 462 -6.75 8.24 4.81
CA ALA A 462 -6.58 7.05 3.99
C ALA A 462 -5.60 7.30 2.83
N SER A 463 -5.76 8.40 2.10
CA SER A 463 -4.84 8.79 1.02
C SER A 463 -3.44 9.10 1.56
N ALA A 464 -3.34 9.79 2.69
CA ALA A 464 -2.07 10.07 3.35
C ALA A 464 -1.36 8.77 3.78
N ALA A 465 -2.08 7.77 4.28
CA ALA A 465 -1.51 6.47 4.64
C ALA A 465 -0.98 5.70 3.42
N GLU A 466 -1.64 5.83 2.27
CA GLU A 466 -1.15 5.26 1.02
C GLU A 466 0.13 5.96 0.53
N ALA A 467 0.20 7.30 0.66
CA ALA A 467 1.41 8.08 0.40
C ALA A 467 2.54 7.86 1.42
N LEU A 468 2.22 7.46 2.66
CA LEU A 468 3.20 6.97 3.62
C LEU A 468 3.75 5.59 3.22
N GLY A 469 3.03 4.84 2.38
CA GLY A 469 3.35 3.45 2.05
C GLY A 469 2.80 2.43 3.04
N MET A 470 1.86 2.80 3.92
CA MET A 470 1.30 1.95 4.99
C MET A 470 0.05 1.15 4.59
N THR A 471 -0.40 1.27 3.33
CA THR A 471 -1.50 0.49 2.77
C THR A 471 -1.08 -0.20 1.48
N LEU A 472 -1.82 -1.23 1.08
CA LEU A 472 -1.69 -1.75 -0.28
C LEU A 472 -2.14 -0.68 -1.31
N PRO A 473 -1.55 -0.65 -2.52
CA PRO A 473 -1.98 0.29 -3.57
C PRO A 473 -3.47 0.16 -3.87
N GLY A 474 -4.18 1.28 -3.91
CA GLY A 474 -5.62 1.38 -4.15
C GLY A 474 -6.49 1.34 -2.89
N SER A 475 -5.94 0.95 -1.72
CA SER A 475 -6.70 0.79 -0.47
C SER A 475 -7.52 2.03 -0.11
N SER A 476 -6.93 3.22 -0.30
CA SER A 476 -7.57 4.49 0.05
C SER A 476 -8.73 4.89 -0.87
N SER A 477 -8.84 4.26 -2.04
CA SER A 477 -9.78 4.66 -3.10
C SER A 477 -10.90 3.66 -3.33
N PHE A 478 -10.70 2.38 -3.02
CA PHE A 478 -11.72 1.35 -3.20
C PHE A 478 -12.96 1.64 -2.32
N PRO A 479 -14.17 1.81 -2.91
CA PRO A 479 -15.39 1.95 -2.13
C PRO A 479 -15.69 0.70 -1.30
N ALA A 480 -16.36 0.89 -0.17
CA ALA A 480 -16.55 -0.17 0.84
C ALA A 480 -17.26 -1.43 0.30
N GLU A 481 -18.19 -1.26 -0.63
CA GLU A 481 -19.02 -2.35 -1.17
C GLU A 481 -18.47 -2.99 -2.45
N TYR A 482 -17.41 -2.42 -3.03
CA TYR A 482 -16.88 -2.82 -4.32
C TYR A 482 -16.06 -4.12 -4.21
N ASP A 483 -15.97 -4.88 -5.30
CA ASP A 483 -15.25 -6.15 -5.32
C ASP A 483 -13.73 -5.98 -5.21
N GLU A 484 -13.20 -4.81 -5.56
CA GLU A 484 -11.80 -4.46 -5.37
C GLU A 484 -11.42 -4.42 -3.89
N LYS A 485 -12.30 -3.94 -2.99
CA LYS A 485 -12.06 -3.97 -1.53
C LYS A 485 -12.01 -5.40 -1.00
N LYS A 486 -12.85 -6.27 -1.56
CA LYS A 486 -12.88 -7.70 -1.26
C LYS A 486 -11.59 -8.40 -1.75
N ALA A 487 -11.16 -8.09 -2.97
CA ALA A 487 -9.92 -8.62 -3.55
C ALA A 487 -8.67 -8.11 -2.80
N GLU A 488 -8.67 -6.85 -2.34
CA GLU A 488 -7.62 -6.33 -1.46
C GLU A 488 -7.54 -7.18 -0.18
N ALA A 489 -8.66 -7.38 0.53
CA ALA A 489 -8.71 -8.18 1.74
C ALA A 489 -8.20 -9.61 1.53
N ASP A 490 -8.48 -10.22 0.38
CA ASP A 490 -7.97 -11.55 0.03
C ASP A 490 -6.46 -11.59 -0.22
N SER A 491 -5.85 -10.47 -0.61
CA SER A 491 -4.41 -10.36 -0.88
C SER A 491 -3.56 -10.03 0.36
N VAL A 492 -4.19 -9.68 1.49
CA VAL A 492 -3.49 -9.22 2.70
C VAL A 492 -2.58 -10.29 3.29
N GLY A 493 -2.96 -11.58 3.23
CA GLY A 493 -2.19 -12.70 3.75
C GLY A 493 -0.77 -12.76 3.17
N ASP A 494 -0.67 -12.70 1.85
CA ASP A 494 0.63 -12.73 1.15
C ASP A 494 1.48 -11.51 1.47
N ALA A 495 0.85 -10.32 1.52
CA ALA A 495 1.55 -9.09 1.89
C ALA A 495 2.06 -9.15 3.34
N MET A 496 1.25 -9.64 4.28
CA MET A 496 1.62 -9.78 5.69
C MET A 496 2.74 -10.80 5.86
N MET A 497 2.67 -11.96 5.18
CA MET A 497 3.76 -12.93 5.21
C MET A 497 5.07 -12.34 4.66
N ASN A 498 5.00 -11.59 3.56
CA ASN A 498 6.17 -10.91 3.01
C ASN A 498 6.78 -9.91 4.01
N LEU A 499 5.94 -9.13 4.71
CA LEU A 499 6.41 -8.20 5.74
C LEU A 499 7.08 -8.93 6.92
N LEU A 500 6.48 -10.03 7.40
CA LEU A 500 7.03 -10.83 8.50
C LEU A 500 8.37 -11.48 8.13
N VAL A 501 8.44 -12.11 6.95
CA VAL A 501 9.65 -12.81 6.48
C VAL A 501 10.81 -11.84 6.26
N ASN A 502 10.52 -10.65 5.74
CA ASN A 502 11.54 -9.63 5.50
C ASN A 502 11.81 -8.74 6.72
N ASP A 503 11.02 -8.88 7.79
CA ASP A 503 11.03 -8.02 8.97
C ASP A 503 10.93 -6.53 8.62
N ILE A 504 10.06 -6.20 7.67
CA ILE A 504 9.76 -4.83 7.27
C ILE A 504 8.78 -4.24 8.27
N LYS A 505 9.20 -3.21 8.98
CA LYS A 505 8.45 -2.62 10.10
C LYS A 505 7.94 -1.22 9.74
N PRO A 506 6.91 -0.73 10.46
CA PRO A 506 6.34 0.59 10.25
C PRO A 506 7.36 1.74 10.23
N ARG A 507 8.41 1.71 11.07
CA ARG A 507 9.46 2.76 11.07
C ARG A 507 10.45 2.67 9.91
N ASP A 508 10.52 1.52 9.22
CA ASP A 508 11.28 1.39 7.97
C ASP A 508 10.56 2.08 6.80
N ILE A 509 9.22 2.21 6.90
CA ILE A 509 8.33 2.77 5.88
C ILE A 509 8.02 4.24 6.17
N MET A 510 7.52 4.55 7.36
CA MET A 510 7.09 5.89 7.78
C MET A 510 8.29 6.77 8.13
N THR A 511 9.15 7.07 7.16
CA THR A 511 10.31 7.97 7.30
C THR A 511 9.91 9.43 7.17
N LYS A 512 10.82 10.37 7.50
CA LYS A 512 10.56 11.81 7.29
C LYS A 512 10.18 12.13 5.83
N ALA A 513 10.82 11.48 4.86
CA ALA A 513 10.49 11.64 3.44
C ALA A 513 9.09 11.10 3.10
N ALA A 514 8.64 10.02 3.76
CA ALA A 514 7.29 9.51 3.59
C ALA A 514 6.25 10.49 4.16
N PHE A 515 6.53 11.12 5.30
CA PHE A 515 5.68 12.20 5.83
C PHE A 515 5.62 13.40 4.89
N ASP A 516 6.74 13.81 4.29
CA ASP A 516 6.75 14.87 3.28
C ASP A 516 5.88 14.50 2.05
N ASN A 517 5.91 13.24 1.58
CA ASN A 517 4.99 12.73 0.55
C ASN A 517 3.51 12.84 0.98
N ALA A 518 3.20 12.41 2.21
CA ALA A 518 1.83 12.41 2.74
C ALA A 518 1.27 13.84 2.90
N ILE A 519 2.09 14.78 3.38
CA ILE A 519 1.71 16.20 3.48
C ILE A 519 1.52 16.79 2.08
N THR A 520 2.42 16.50 1.14
CA THR A 520 2.30 16.96 -0.25
C THR A 520 1.01 16.47 -0.90
N LEU A 521 0.69 15.18 -0.78
CA LEU A 521 -0.56 14.64 -1.31
C LEU A 521 -1.79 15.28 -0.64
N THR A 522 -1.73 15.55 0.67
CA THR A 522 -2.80 16.25 1.39
C THR A 522 -3.08 17.64 0.80
N MET A 523 -2.05 18.40 0.44
CA MET A 523 -2.18 19.71 -0.21
C MET A 523 -2.75 19.59 -1.63
N ILE A 524 -2.23 18.64 -2.42
CA ILE A 524 -2.66 18.36 -3.79
C ILE A 524 -4.18 18.08 -3.85
N LEU A 525 -4.67 17.29 -2.90
CA LEU A 525 -6.05 16.81 -2.86
C LEU A 525 -7.04 17.78 -2.19
N GLY A 526 -6.58 18.87 -1.57
CA GLY A 526 -7.48 19.75 -0.82
C GLY A 526 -7.94 19.14 0.53
N GLY A 527 -7.09 18.32 1.15
CA GLY A 527 -7.37 17.52 2.34
C GLY A 527 -7.82 18.27 3.59
N SER A 528 -8.30 17.54 4.58
CA SER A 528 -8.75 18.09 5.87
C SER A 528 -7.61 18.75 6.66
N THR A 529 -7.89 19.87 7.34
CA THR A 529 -6.94 20.51 8.29
C THR A 529 -6.61 19.61 9.49
N ASN A 530 -7.49 18.65 9.83
CA ASN A 530 -7.22 17.64 10.86
C ASN A 530 -5.99 16.77 10.52
N ALA A 531 -5.60 16.66 9.24
CA ALA A 531 -4.39 15.96 8.84
C ALA A 531 -3.13 16.53 9.50
N VAL A 532 -3.10 17.83 9.82
CA VAL A 532 -2.00 18.46 10.55
C VAL A 532 -1.81 17.79 11.92
N LEU A 533 -2.87 17.71 12.72
CA LEU A 533 -2.83 17.07 14.04
C LEU A 533 -2.42 15.60 13.94
N HIS A 534 -3.03 14.91 12.98
CA HIS A 534 -2.91 13.47 12.84
C HIS A 534 -1.53 13.04 12.35
N LEU A 535 -0.96 13.68 11.33
CA LEU A 535 0.36 13.32 10.82
C LEU A 535 1.47 13.71 11.81
N ILE A 536 1.32 14.79 12.59
CA ILE A 536 2.25 15.11 13.68
C ILE A 536 2.24 13.99 14.74
N ALA A 537 1.04 13.56 15.17
CA ALA A 537 0.92 12.48 16.14
C ALA A 537 1.45 11.12 15.62
N VAL A 538 1.17 10.78 14.36
CA VAL A 538 1.71 9.55 13.74
C VAL A 538 3.23 9.63 13.60
N ALA A 539 3.80 10.79 13.23
CA ALA A 539 5.25 10.97 13.17
C ALA A 539 5.92 10.81 14.54
N HIS A 540 5.33 11.40 15.58
CA HIS A 540 5.81 11.24 16.95
C HIS A 540 5.85 9.77 17.38
N SER A 541 4.83 8.97 17.05
CA SER A 541 4.80 7.53 17.37
C SER A 541 5.97 6.74 16.75
N CYS A 542 6.57 7.27 15.68
CA CYS A 542 7.72 6.69 15.00
C CYS A 542 9.06 7.26 15.49
N GLY A 543 9.05 8.22 16.43
CA GLY A 543 10.24 8.97 16.85
C GLY A 543 10.72 10.00 15.82
N ILE A 544 9.82 10.49 14.95
CA ILE A 544 10.14 11.44 13.88
C ILE A 544 9.54 12.80 14.20
N SER A 545 10.34 13.85 13.98
CA SER A 545 9.87 15.23 14.13
C SER A 545 9.19 15.73 12.86
N VAL A 546 7.89 16.03 12.97
CA VAL A 546 7.10 16.79 11.99
C VAL A 546 6.41 17.91 12.76
N THR A 547 6.51 19.14 12.26
CA THR A 547 5.93 20.31 12.93
C THR A 547 4.93 21.02 12.02
N ILE A 548 4.13 21.94 12.58
CA ILE A 548 3.27 22.81 11.76
C ILE A 548 4.07 23.61 10.72
N ASP A 549 5.31 23.98 11.01
CA ASP A 549 6.15 24.74 10.08
C ASP A 549 6.56 23.91 8.85
N ASP A 550 6.65 22.57 8.98
CA ASP A 550 6.82 21.69 7.82
C ASP A 550 5.62 21.75 6.87
N PHE A 551 4.39 21.80 7.41
CA PHE A 551 3.18 21.95 6.59
C PHE A 551 3.19 23.26 5.82
N GLN A 552 3.58 24.36 6.47
CA GLN A 552 3.66 25.66 5.80
C GLN A 552 4.71 25.66 4.68
N ARG A 553 5.92 25.15 4.97
CA ARG A 553 7.02 25.03 4.00
C ARG A 553 6.61 24.21 2.77
N ILE A 554 5.86 23.12 2.96
CA ILE A 554 5.37 22.28 1.87
C ILE A 554 4.22 22.97 1.13
N ALA A 555 3.25 23.55 1.84
CA ALA A 555 2.12 24.27 1.25
C ALA A 555 2.55 25.41 0.31
N GLU A 556 3.66 26.09 0.60
CA GLU A 556 4.21 27.15 -0.27
C GLU A 556 4.68 26.66 -1.64
N LYS A 557 5.06 25.39 -1.75
CA LYS A 557 5.63 24.80 -2.98
C LYS A 557 4.67 23.84 -3.66
N THR A 558 3.58 23.45 -3.01
CA THR A 558 2.63 22.46 -3.51
C THR A 558 1.33 23.12 -3.95
N PRO A 559 0.90 22.99 -5.21
CA PRO A 559 -0.38 23.52 -5.65
C PRO A 559 -1.56 22.68 -5.12
N PHE A 560 -2.75 23.27 -5.11
CA PHE A 560 -4.00 22.55 -4.90
C PHE A 560 -4.66 22.30 -6.26
N ILE A 561 -4.87 21.04 -6.62
CA ILE A 561 -5.30 20.66 -7.98
C ILE A 561 -6.54 19.75 -8.04
N ALA A 562 -6.97 19.13 -6.95
CA ALA A 562 -8.12 18.23 -6.98
C ALA A 562 -9.47 18.96 -6.80
N ASP A 563 -10.39 18.78 -7.74
CA ASP A 563 -11.77 19.27 -7.71
C ASP A 563 -12.68 18.35 -6.87
N LEU A 564 -12.25 18.02 -5.65
CA LEU A 564 -12.97 17.12 -4.74
C LEU A 564 -13.72 17.92 -3.67
N LYS A 565 -14.91 17.44 -3.31
CA LYS A 565 -15.67 17.96 -2.18
C LYS A 565 -14.81 17.94 -0.91
N PRO A 566 -14.91 18.94 -0.04
CA PRO A 566 -15.91 20.02 -0.07
C PRO A 566 -15.48 21.27 -0.87
N SER A 567 -14.24 21.34 -1.34
CA SER A 567 -13.74 22.51 -2.09
C SER A 567 -14.18 22.51 -3.56
N GLY A 568 -14.41 21.31 -4.09
CA GLY A 568 -14.80 21.01 -5.46
C GLY A 568 -16.10 20.22 -5.59
N LYS A 569 -16.30 19.59 -6.75
CA LYS A 569 -17.57 18.93 -7.13
C LYS A 569 -17.61 17.43 -6.90
N TYR A 570 -16.47 16.75 -7.09
CA TYR A 570 -16.40 15.29 -7.17
C TYR A 570 -16.15 14.63 -5.80
N VAL A 571 -16.39 13.32 -5.69
CA VAL A 571 -16.14 12.51 -4.49
C VAL A 571 -15.08 11.43 -4.74
N MET A 572 -14.64 10.71 -3.70
CA MET A 572 -13.62 9.67 -3.81
C MET A 572 -13.99 8.55 -4.80
N GLU A 573 -15.28 8.21 -4.90
CA GLU A 573 -15.76 7.22 -5.90
C GLU A 573 -15.49 7.69 -7.34
N ASP A 574 -15.66 8.99 -7.63
CA ASP A 574 -15.34 9.54 -8.95
C ASP A 574 -13.82 9.44 -9.22
N LEU A 575 -12.97 9.69 -8.21
CA LEU A 575 -11.52 9.53 -8.35
C LEU A 575 -11.10 8.06 -8.52
N HIS A 576 -11.77 7.12 -7.85
CA HIS A 576 -11.56 5.69 -8.02
C HIS A 576 -11.76 5.27 -9.48
N SER A 577 -12.77 5.82 -10.16
CA SER A 577 -13.02 5.55 -11.59
C SER A 577 -11.87 5.98 -12.52
N LEU A 578 -10.96 6.85 -12.06
CA LEU A 578 -9.76 7.29 -12.78
C LEU A 578 -8.51 6.48 -12.38
N GLY A 579 -8.67 5.35 -11.69
CA GLY A 579 -7.59 4.53 -11.15
C GLY A 579 -7.11 4.98 -9.77
N GLY A 580 -7.87 5.83 -9.07
CA GLY A 580 -7.66 6.16 -7.66
C GLY A 580 -6.39 6.93 -7.33
N ILE A 581 -6.05 6.93 -6.04
CA ILE A 581 -4.84 7.57 -5.50
C ILE A 581 -3.53 7.07 -6.14
N PRO A 582 -3.35 5.78 -6.51
CA PRO A 582 -2.14 5.36 -7.22
C PRO A 582 -1.88 6.15 -8.51
N ASN A 583 -2.93 6.45 -9.29
CA ASN A 583 -2.77 7.23 -10.52
C ASN A 583 -2.44 8.70 -10.24
N VAL A 584 -2.95 9.26 -9.16
CA VAL A 584 -2.55 10.60 -8.68
C VAL A 584 -1.07 10.59 -8.27
N LEU A 585 -0.65 9.61 -7.48
CA LEU A 585 0.75 9.46 -7.06
C LEU A 585 1.68 9.32 -8.27
N GLY A 586 1.32 8.51 -9.27
CA GLY A 586 2.10 8.37 -10.50
C GLY A 586 2.24 9.66 -11.30
N TYR A 587 1.16 10.44 -11.40
CA TYR A 587 1.22 11.77 -11.99
C TYR A 587 2.18 12.70 -11.22
N LEU A 588 2.13 12.68 -9.89
CA LEU A 588 2.98 13.53 -9.04
C LEU A 588 4.44 13.09 -9.02
N ILE A 589 4.74 11.79 -9.11
CA ILE A 589 6.11 11.27 -9.26
C ILE A 589 6.71 11.79 -10.57
N LYS A 590 5.97 11.69 -11.69
CA LYS A 590 6.41 12.22 -12.99
C LYS A 590 6.67 13.73 -12.97
N LYS A 591 5.97 14.46 -12.10
CA LYS A 591 6.11 15.91 -11.91
C LYS A 591 7.11 16.27 -10.79
N ASN A 592 7.80 15.30 -10.20
CA ASN A 592 8.77 15.48 -9.11
C ASN A 592 8.20 16.11 -7.83
N TYR A 593 6.92 15.89 -7.53
CA TYR A 593 6.30 16.31 -6.27
C TYR A 593 6.31 15.20 -5.20
N ILE A 594 6.36 13.94 -5.63
CA ILE A 594 6.36 12.77 -4.74
C ILE A 594 7.64 11.98 -4.99
N ASN A 595 8.31 11.57 -3.90
CA ASN A 595 9.43 10.66 -3.96
C ASN A 595 8.92 9.22 -4.13
N GLY A 596 9.16 8.63 -5.31
CA GLY A 596 8.78 7.26 -5.64
C GLY A 596 9.69 6.18 -5.07
N ASP A 597 10.89 6.51 -4.60
CA ASP A 597 11.90 5.52 -4.20
C ASP A 597 11.69 4.97 -2.77
N LEU A 598 10.64 5.42 -2.08
CA LEU A 598 10.36 5.05 -0.69
C LEU A 598 9.72 3.66 -0.59
N LEU A 599 10.18 2.87 0.38
CA LEU A 599 9.65 1.54 0.70
C LEU A 599 8.19 1.60 1.14
N THR A 600 7.40 0.58 0.78
CA THR A 600 6.00 0.42 1.21
C THR A 600 5.74 -0.96 1.83
N VAL A 601 4.52 -1.16 2.33
CA VAL A 601 4.06 -2.44 2.90
C VAL A 601 4.09 -3.62 1.91
N THR A 602 4.25 -3.37 0.60
CA THR A 602 4.41 -4.45 -0.39
C THR A 602 5.84 -5.01 -0.42
N GLY A 603 6.77 -4.40 0.30
CA GLY A 603 8.21 -4.66 0.22
C GLY A 603 8.89 -4.12 -1.04
N LYS A 604 8.18 -3.31 -1.84
CA LYS A 604 8.69 -2.59 -3.00
C LYS A 604 8.67 -1.09 -2.76
N THR A 605 9.36 -0.35 -3.63
CA THR A 605 9.25 1.11 -3.66
C THR A 605 7.86 1.56 -4.13
N MET A 606 7.46 2.79 -3.78
CA MET A 606 6.22 3.37 -4.27
C MET A 606 6.18 3.41 -5.79
N GLY A 607 7.25 3.81 -6.47
CA GLY A 607 7.37 3.87 -7.92
C GLY A 607 7.11 2.52 -8.58
N GLU A 608 7.74 1.46 -8.11
CA GLU A 608 7.50 0.10 -8.62
C GLU A 608 6.04 -0.36 -8.44
N ASN A 609 5.41 0.03 -7.33
CA ASN A 609 4.00 -0.27 -7.10
C ASN A 609 3.08 0.50 -8.05
N ILE A 610 3.39 1.78 -8.30
CA ILE A 610 2.64 2.62 -9.25
C ILE A 610 2.81 2.10 -10.68
N ASP A 611 4.00 1.71 -11.11
CA ASP A 611 4.23 1.17 -12.44
C ASP A 611 3.38 -0.09 -12.68
N ARG A 612 3.36 -1.00 -11.70
CA ARG A 612 2.51 -2.21 -11.74
C ARG A 612 1.02 -1.87 -11.74
N TRP A 613 0.62 -0.84 -10.99
CA TRP A 613 -0.76 -0.37 -10.96
C TRP A 613 -1.19 0.16 -12.33
N GLN A 614 -0.38 1.03 -12.94
CA GLN A 614 -0.68 1.63 -14.24
C GLN A 614 -0.66 0.61 -15.38
N GLN A 615 0.17 -0.44 -15.29
CA GLN A 615 0.10 -1.58 -16.22
C GLN A 615 -1.25 -2.29 -16.16
N LYS A 616 -1.88 -2.37 -14.98
CA LYS A 616 -3.15 -3.06 -14.77
C LYS A 616 -4.38 -2.17 -15.05
N TYR A 617 -4.35 -0.93 -14.57
CA TYR A 617 -5.51 -0.03 -14.57
C TYR A 617 -5.39 1.17 -15.54
N GLY A 618 -4.25 1.31 -16.22
CA GLY A 618 -3.93 2.49 -17.02
C GLY A 618 -3.46 3.67 -16.17
N ALA A 619 -2.78 4.63 -16.81
CA ALA A 619 -2.40 5.89 -16.18
C ALA A 619 -3.60 6.84 -16.05
N LEU A 620 -3.43 7.93 -15.30
CA LEU A 620 -4.42 8.99 -15.19
C LEU A 620 -4.74 9.55 -16.59
N PRO A 621 -6.01 9.55 -17.04
CA PRO A 621 -6.37 10.08 -18.36
C PRO A 621 -6.03 11.58 -18.49
N ASP A 622 -5.57 12.04 -19.65
CA ASP A 622 -5.18 13.45 -19.83
C ASP A 622 -6.39 14.42 -19.82
N ASN A 623 -7.57 13.96 -20.25
CA ASN A 623 -8.78 14.78 -20.43
C ASN A 623 -9.79 14.72 -19.26
N GLN A 624 -9.41 14.13 -18.13
CA GLN A 624 -10.28 14.09 -16.95
C GLN A 624 -10.29 15.46 -16.23
N GLU A 625 -11.41 15.78 -15.56
CA GLU A 625 -11.62 17.10 -14.96
C GLU A 625 -11.38 17.14 -13.43
N ILE A 626 -11.17 16.00 -12.78
CA ILE A 626 -11.08 15.87 -11.32
C ILE A 626 -9.72 16.36 -10.80
N ILE A 627 -8.61 15.95 -11.41
CA ILE A 627 -7.25 16.37 -11.04
C ILE A 627 -6.75 17.37 -12.08
N LYS A 628 -6.73 18.66 -11.75
CA LYS A 628 -6.25 19.68 -12.70
C LYS A 628 -4.75 19.52 -12.98
N PRO A 629 -4.26 19.88 -14.18
CA PRO A 629 -2.84 19.95 -14.45
C PRO A 629 -2.12 20.89 -13.47
N ILE A 630 -0.90 20.53 -13.05
CA ILE A 630 -0.07 21.37 -12.16
C ILE A 630 0.19 22.76 -12.74
N GLU A 631 0.23 22.87 -14.07
CA GLU A 631 0.40 24.13 -14.79
C GLU A 631 -0.85 25.02 -14.75
N LYS A 632 -2.02 24.45 -14.43
CA LYS A 632 -3.30 25.17 -14.30
C LYS A 632 -4.02 24.73 -13.03
N PRO A 633 -3.44 25.00 -11.85
CA PRO A 633 -3.97 24.52 -10.59
C PRO A 633 -5.23 25.29 -10.19
N ILE A 634 -5.99 24.76 -9.23
CA ILE A 634 -7.11 25.50 -8.61
C ILE A 634 -6.55 26.65 -7.77
N LYS A 635 -5.44 26.40 -7.07
CA LYS A 635 -4.65 27.40 -6.34
C LYS A 635 -3.17 27.06 -6.47
N GLU A 636 -2.33 28.06 -6.73
CA GLU A 636 -0.88 27.88 -6.96
C GLU A 636 -0.12 27.33 -5.74
N THR A 637 -0.72 27.44 -4.56
CA THR A 637 -0.19 26.97 -3.28
C THR A 637 -1.22 26.14 -2.55
N GLY A 638 -0.79 25.42 -1.51
CA GLY A 638 -1.64 24.63 -0.66
C GLY A 638 -2.77 25.45 -0.03
N HIS A 639 -3.89 24.77 0.22
CA HIS A 639 -5.05 25.36 0.88
C HIS A 639 -4.85 25.44 2.40
N ILE A 640 -4.09 24.54 3.02
CA ILE A 640 -3.77 24.62 4.45
C ILE A 640 -2.68 25.68 4.66
N ARG A 641 -2.96 26.64 5.54
CA ARG A 641 -2.03 27.70 5.95
C ARG A 641 -1.86 27.71 7.46
N ILE A 642 -0.63 27.92 7.90
CA ILE A 642 -0.29 28.09 9.32
C ILE A 642 -0.24 29.58 9.62
N LEU A 643 -1.18 30.07 10.41
CA LEU A 643 -1.25 31.48 10.81
C LEU A 643 -0.59 31.67 12.18
N LYS A 644 0.21 32.72 12.34
CA LYS A 644 0.83 33.11 13.63
C LYS A 644 0.50 34.57 13.95
N GLY A 645 0.53 34.96 15.21
CA GLY A 645 0.30 36.37 15.60
C GLY A 645 -0.05 36.49 17.06
N ASN A 646 -0.48 37.68 17.49
CA ASN A 646 -0.72 37.91 18.92
C ASN A 646 -1.91 37.08 19.47
N ILE A 647 -2.85 36.65 18.63
CA ILE A 647 -3.93 35.73 19.03
C ILE A 647 -3.44 34.28 19.11
N ALA A 648 -2.54 33.89 18.20
CA ALA A 648 -2.08 32.51 18.02
C ALA A 648 -0.54 32.42 18.01
N PRO A 649 0.13 32.69 19.15
CA PRO A 649 1.60 32.71 19.18
C PRO A 649 2.22 31.32 18.97
N GLY A 650 1.52 30.24 19.34
CA GLY A 650 1.92 28.85 19.03
C GLY A 650 1.49 28.38 17.63
N GLY A 651 0.80 29.24 16.89
CA GLY A 651 0.24 28.94 15.57
C GLY A 651 -1.22 28.52 15.59
N ALA A 652 -1.82 28.57 14.41
CA ALA A 652 -3.18 28.14 14.12
C ALA A 652 -3.25 27.57 12.70
N VAL A 653 -4.23 26.72 12.42
CA VAL A 653 -4.40 26.07 11.12
C VAL A 653 -5.65 26.61 10.44
N SER A 654 -5.47 27.20 9.26
CA SER A 654 -6.57 27.74 8.45
C SER A 654 -6.69 27.01 7.12
N LYS A 655 -7.92 26.81 6.65
CA LYS A 655 -8.21 26.36 5.29
C LYS A 655 -8.51 27.58 4.41
N ILE A 656 -7.57 27.91 3.54
CA ILE A 656 -7.63 29.08 2.65
C ILE A 656 -7.64 28.58 1.20
N THR A 657 -8.81 28.49 0.57
CA THR A 657 -8.97 28.07 -0.82
C THR A 657 -8.75 29.19 -1.84
N GLY A 658 -8.75 30.44 -1.40
CA GLY A 658 -8.61 31.63 -2.24
C GLY A 658 -9.93 32.24 -2.71
N LYS A 659 -11.06 31.52 -2.57
CA LYS A 659 -12.40 32.04 -2.89
C LYS A 659 -12.88 33.10 -1.90
N GLU A 660 -12.41 32.99 -0.66
CA GLU A 660 -12.72 33.88 0.46
C GLU A 660 -11.95 35.21 0.45
N GLY A 661 -10.93 35.34 -0.42
CA GLY A 661 -10.02 36.48 -0.46
C GLY A 661 -8.73 36.23 0.33
N LEU A 662 -7.85 37.24 0.36
CA LEU A 662 -6.53 37.14 1.01
C LEU A 662 -6.47 37.84 2.38
N HIS A 663 -7.44 38.70 2.68
CA HIS A 663 -7.48 39.48 3.92
C HIS A 663 -8.91 39.56 4.44
N PHE A 664 -9.06 39.44 5.76
CA PHE A 664 -10.32 39.69 6.45
C PHE A 664 -10.07 40.59 7.66
N THR A 665 -10.94 41.55 7.89
CA THR A 665 -10.93 42.36 9.11
C THR A 665 -12.36 42.63 9.54
N GLY A 666 -12.66 42.35 10.79
CA GLY A 666 -14.00 42.45 11.35
C GLY A 666 -13.99 42.54 12.87
N LYS A 667 -15.13 42.89 13.46
CA LYS A 667 -15.28 42.97 14.92
C LYS A 667 -15.52 41.59 15.51
N ALA A 668 -14.87 41.29 16.61
CA ALA A 668 -15.03 40.05 17.35
C ALA A 668 -16.44 39.95 17.92
N ARG A 669 -16.99 38.73 17.87
CA ARG A 669 -18.17 38.32 18.62
C ARG A 669 -17.90 36.97 19.24
N CYS A 670 -17.86 36.91 20.56
CA CYS A 670 -17.28 35.83 21.33
C CYS A 670 -18.36 34.93 21.93
N PHE A 671 -18.13 33.64 21.85
CA PHE A 671 -18.98 32.61 22.44
C PHE A 671 -18.10 31.58 23.16
N ASP A 672 -18.59 31.08 24.30
CA ASP A 672 -17.86 30.11 25.13
C ASP A 672 -18.39 28.68 25.00
N ASN A 673 -19.44 28.50 24.20
CA ASN A 673 -20.03 27.23 23.84
C ASN A 673 -20.76 27.34 22.48
N GLU A 674 -21.00 26.18 21.83
CA GLU A 674 -21.68 26.11 20.53
C GLU A 674 -23.13 26.57 20.59
N GLU A 675 -23.83 26.17 21.66
CA GLU A 675 -25.27 26.36 21.81
C GLU A 675 -25.64 27.85 21.81
N ASP A 676 -24.86 28.68 22.49
CA ASP A 676 -25.02 30.14 22.50
C ASP A 676 -24.84 30.73 21.09
N PHE A 677 -23.87 30.19 20.34
CA PHE A 677 -23.60 30.64 18.98
C PHE A 677 -24.73 30.20 18.02
N VAL A 678 -25.19 28.95 18.10
CA VAL A 678 -26.35 28.44 17.33
C VAL A 678 -27.59 29.27 17.64
N THR A 679 -27.88 29.50 18.92
CA THR A 679 -28.99 30.34 19.38
C THR A 679 -28.91 31.75 18.80
N ALA A 680 -27.71 32.34 18.77
CA ALA A 680 -27.49 33.65 18.17
C ALA A 680 -27.75 33.68 16.66
N VAL A 681 -27.42 32.62 15.94
CA VAL A 681 -27.73 32.46 14.50
C VAL A 681 -29.23 32.30 14.28
N GLU A 682 -29.89 31.41 15.03
CA GLU A 682 -31.34 31.16 14.95
C GLU A 682 -32.17 32.42 15.23
N GLN A 683 -31.72 33.25 16.17
CA GLN A 683 -32.35 34.53 16.50
C GLN A 683 -32.06 35.64 15.49
N GLY A 684 -31.26 35.39 14.44
CA GLY A 684 -30.94 36.36 13.40
C GLY A 684 -30.14 37.56 13.92
N THR A 685 -29.32 37.37 14.96
CA THR A 685 -28.58 38.47 15.59
C THR A 685 -27.41 38.99 14.75
N PHE A 686 -26.98 38.24 13.73
CA PHE A 686 -25.95 38.66 12.77
C PHE A 686 -26.61 39.42 11.61
N LYS A 687 -26.21 40.69 11.42
CA LYS A 687 -26.79 41.53 10.36
C LYS A 687 -26.10 41.31 9.03
N LYS A 688 -26.89 41.19 7.96
CA LYS A 688 -26.37 41.08 6.59
C LYS A 688 -25.50 42.29 6.24
N GLY A 689 -24.26 42.04 5.81
CA GLY A 689 -23.28 43.07 5.43
C GLY A 689 -22.34 43.52 6.56
N GLU A 690 -22.53 43.05 7.79
CA GLU A 690 -21.62 43.30 8.90
C GLU A 690 -20.36 42.42 8.80
N LYS A 691 -19.17 43.00 8.93
CA LYS A 691 -17.92 42.25 9.02
C LYS A 691 -17.67 41.83 10.46
N VAL A 692 -18.09 40.62 10.79
CA VAL A 692 -17.91 40.00 12.11
C VAL A 692 -16.83 38.92 12.02
N VAL A 693 -16.07 38.74 13.11
CA VAL A 693 -15.24 37.56 13.36
C VAL A 693 -15.81 36.84 14.57
N VAL A 694 -16.34 35.64 14.37
CA VAL A 694 -16.84 34.81 15.46
C VAL A 694 -15.67 34.15 16.16
N ILE A 695 -15.61 34.30 17.48
CA ILE A 695 -14.59 33.70 18.33
C ILE A 695 -15.27 32.63 19.18
N LEU A 696 -14.97 31.36 18.92
CA LEU A 696 -15.47 30.24 19.71
C LEU A 696 -14.36 29.73 20.63
N ARG A 697 -14.54 29.89 21.94
CA ARG A 697 -13.50 29.67 22.96
C ARG A 697 -13.79 28.46 23.83
N TYR A 698 -12.75 27.92 24.45
CA TYR A 698 -12.84 26.74 25.31
C TYR A 698 -13.34 25.53 24.51
N LEU A 699 -13.01 25.52 23.21
CA LEU A 699 -13.37 24.48 22.28
C LEU A 699 -12.17 23.62 21.84
N GLY A 700 -10.99 23.86 22.44
CA GLY A 700 -9.76 23.11 22.18
C GLY A 700 -9.84 21.65 22.63
N PRO A 701 -8.70 20.96 22.79
CA PRO A 701 -8.66 19.62 23.40
C PRO A 701 -9.48 19.51 24.71
N LYS A 702 -9.82 20.64 25.35
CA LYS A 702 -10.60 20.71 26.58
C LYS A 702 -12.08 21.22 26.45
N GLY A 703 -12.70 21.47 25.27
CA GLY A 703 -14.18 21.66 25.12
C GLY A 703 -14.77 21.79 23.67
N GLY A 704 -16.09 22.04 23.41
CA GLY A 704 -16.70 22.68 22.18
C GLY A 704 -17.31 21.95 20.93
N PRO A 705 -18.30 22.55 20.15
CA PRO A 705 -18.22 23.07 18.69
C PRO A 705 -18.95 24.43 18.15
N GLY A 706 -19.33 24.68 16.82
CA GLY A 706 -19.61 26.02 16.08
C GLY A 706 -20.58 26.22 14.80
N HIS A 707 -20.44 27.30 13.92
CA HIS A 707 -20.90 27.58 12.46
C HIS A 707 -20.36 28.94 11.80
N ASP A 708 -20.90 29.40 10.62
CA ASP A 708 -20.43 30.29 9.51
C ASP A 708 -20.47 31.83 9.71
N ILE A 709 -19.29 32.38 9.98
CA ILE A 709 -18.74 33.77 9.87
C ILE A 709 -17.21 33.56 9.70
N ALA A 710 -16.35 34.58 9.55
CA ALA A 710 -14.92 34.35 9.77
C ALA A 710 -14.76 33.79 11.20
N CYS A 711 -14.41 32.52 11.32
CA CYS A 711 -14.61 31.77 12.56
C CYS A 711 -13.24 31.33 13.08
N LEU A 712 -12.93 31.81 14.28
CA LEU A 712 -11.71 31.50 15.00
C LEU A 712 -12.04 30.62 16.19
N THR A 713 -11.29 29.55 16.36
CA THR A 713 -11.46 28.68 17.52
C THR A 713 -10.16 28.03 17.96
N ASP A 714 -10.02 27.79 19.26
CA ASP A 714 -9.02 26.87 19.81
C ASP A 714 -9.36 25.40 19.52
N GLY A 715 -10.60 25.12 19.11
CA GLY A 715 -11.08 23.82 18.64
C GLY A 715 -10.79 23.49 17.19
N ARG A 716 -11.69 22.72 16.56
CA ARG A 716 -11.56 22.23 15.19
C ARG A 716 -12.85 22.51 14.41
N PHE A 717 -12.72 22.74 13.11
CA PHE A 717 -13.86 22.81 12.21
C PHE A 717 -14.00 21.54 11.40
N SER A 718 -15.24 21.19 11.04
CA SER A 718 -15.48 20.10 10.09
C SER A 718 -14.87 20.47 8.74
N GLY A 719 -14.41 19.48 7.97
CA GLY A 719 -13.75 19.75 6.69
C GLY A 719 -14.61 20.49 5.66
N GLY A 720 -15.94 20.54 5.87
CA GLY A 720 -16.96 21.09 4.97
C GLY A 720 -17.27 22.58 5.09
N SER A 721 -16.62 23.34 5.97
CA SER A 721 -16.87 24.78 6.12
C SER A 721 -16.23 25.61 5.00
N HIS A 722 -16.88 26.72 4.61
CA HIS A 722 -16.39 27.69 3.62
C HIS A 722 -16.02 29.02 4.30
N GLY A 723 -15.10 29.79 3.71
CA GLY A 723 -14.68 31.10 4.26
C GLY A 723 -13.37 31.06 5.05
N PHE A 724 -13.09 32.15 5.80
CA PHE A 724 -11.93 32.22 6.70
C PHE A 724 -12.21 31.44 7.98
N VAL A 725 -11.83 30.16 7.97
CA VAL A 725 -12.09 29.22 9.06
C VAL A 725 -10.74 28.77 9.62
N THR A 726 -10.40 29.29 10.81
CA THR A 726 -9.11 29.02 11.47
C THR A 726 -9.35 28.31 12.81
N GLY A 727 -8.90 27.07 12.89
CA GLY A 727 -8.93 26.27 14.12
C GLY A 727 -7.53 26.10 14.71
N HIS A 728 -7.45 25.30 15.76
CA HIS A 728 -6.20 24.87 16.38
C HIS A 728 -5.38 26.05 16.91
N ILE A 729 -6.03 27.11 17.39
CA ILE A 729 -5.33 28.29 17.95
C ILE A 729 -4.60 27.87 19.23
N VAL A 730 -3.29 28.06 19.24
CA VAL A 730 -2.41 27.75 20.38
C VAL A 730 -1.78 29.02 20.96
N PRO A 731 -1.77 29.20 22.29
CA PRO A 731 -2.41 28.36 23.31
C PRO A 731 -3.94 28.45 23.32
N GLU A 732 -4.61 27.37 23.76
CA GLU A 732 -6.08 27.32 23.88
C GLU A 732 -6.62 28.22 25.00
N ALA A 733 -7.92 28.54 24.97
CA ALA A 733 -8.53 29.42 25.97
C ALA A 733 -8.53 28.83 27.38
N PHE A 734 -8.60 27.49 27.50
CA PHE A 734 -8.58 26.80 28.79
C PHE A 734 -7.26 27.01 29.55
N GLU A 735 -6.14 27.11 28.84
CA GLU A 735 -4.81 27.46 29.38
C GLU A 735 -4.63 28.99 29.51
N GLY A 736 -5.67 29.76 29.21
CA GLY A 736 -5.68 31.21 29.19
C GLY A 736 -4.82 31.80 28.06
N GLY A 737 -4.74 31.11 26.91
CA GLY A 737 -4.12 31.67 25.72
C GLY A 737 -4.78 32.99 25.28
N PRO A 738 -4.14 33.78 24.39
CA PRO A 738 -4.63 35.10 24.01
C PRO A 738 -6.08 35.11 23.50
N ILE A 739 -6.53 34.03 22.85
CA ILE A 739 -7.93 33.86 22.42
C ILE A 739 -8.95 33.95 23.58
N ALA A 740 -8.57 33.58 24.81
CA ALA A 740 -9.43 33.73 26.00
C ALA A 740 -9.69 35.20 26.37
N LEU A 741 -8.81 36.10 25.93
CA LEU A 741 -8.78 37.52 26.34
C LEU A 741 -9.52 38.42 25.35
N VAL A 742 -9.88 37.91 24.18
CA VAL A 742 -10.66 38.64 23.17
C VAL A 742 -12.07 38.94 23.71
N LYS A 743 -12.57 40.13 23.44
CA LYS A 743 -13.90 40.62 23.85
C LYS A 743 -14.71 41.05 22.64
N ASP A 744 -16.03 41.06 22.80
CA ASP A 744 -16.95 41.59 21.79
C ASP A 744 -16.56 43.02 21.39
N GLY A 745 -16.47 43.25 20.09
CA GLY A 745 -16.12 44.54 19.51
C GLY A 745 -14.64 44.74 19.21
N ASP A 746 -13.72 43.92 19.76
CA ASP A 746 -12.30 43.97 19.41
C ASP A 746 -12.12 43.77 17.88
N VAL A 747 -11.19 44.48 17.24
CA VAL A 747 -10.97 44.32 15.80
C VAL A 747 -9.97 43.19 15.56
N ILE A 748 -10.33 42.24 14.71
CA ILE A 748 -9.51 41.08 14.36
C ILE A 748 -9.11 41.16 12.90
N SER A 749 -7.84 40.92 12.60
CA SER A 749 -7.27 40.92 11.27
C SER A 749 -6.65 39.56 10.93
N ILE A 750 -7.08 38.99 9.81
CA ILE A 750 -6.58 37.74 9.23
C ILE A 750 -5.90 38.11 7.90
N ASP A 751 -4.61 37.76 7.77
CA ASP A 751 -3.82 38.02 6.56
C ASP A 751 -3.21 36.71 6.05
N ALA A 752 -3.74 36.23 4.92
CA ALA A 752 -3.33 34.98 4.29
C ALA A 752 -2.02 35.10 3.48
N VAL A 753 -1.54 36.33 3.24
CA VAL A 753 -0.29 36.60 2.51
C VAL A 753 0.88 36.58 3.49
N LYS A 754 0.75 37.31 4.60
CA LYS A 754 1.74 37.34 5.69
C LYS A 754 1.63 36.14 6.62
N ASN A 755 0.57 35.34 6.47
CA ASN A 755 0.20 34.26 7.39
C ASN A 755 0.06 34.76 8.83
N THR A 756 -0.63 35.90 9.02
CA THR A 756 -0.81 36.51 10.34
C THR A 756 -2.24 36.51 10.85
N LEU A 757 -2.41 36.33 12.15
CA LEU A 757 -3.69 36.38 12.86
C LEU A 757 -3.56 37.29 14.10
N ASN A 758 -4.15 38.49 14.05
CA ASN A 758 -3.97 39.50 15.09
C ASN A 758 -5.28 40.11 15.61
N VAL A 759 -5.27 40.52 16.87
CA VAL A 759 -6.26 41.39 17.50
C VAL A 759 -5.67 42.78 17.68
N ASP A 760 -6.43 43.82 17.32
CA ASP A 760 -6.07 45.23 17.47
C ASP A 760 -6.37 45.71 18.89
N VAL A 761 -5.62 45.16 19.84
CA VAL A 761 -5.63 45.50 21.27
C VAL A 761 -4.16 45.62 21.69
N THR A 762 -3.83 46.64 22.46
CA THR A 762 -2.45 46.87 22.91
C THR A 762 -1.96 45.75 23.83
N ASP A 763 -0.66 45.48 23.83
CA ASP A 763 -0.05 44.47 24.70
C ASP A 763 -0.33 44.73 26.19
N GLU A 764 -0.38 46.01 26.59
CA GLU A 764 -0.69 46.39 27.97
C GLU A 764 -2.13 46.03 28.34
N GLU A 765 -3.09 46.29 27.46
CA GLU A 765 -4.48 45.90 27.69
C GLU A 765 -4.65 44.37 27.70
N LEU A 766 -3.97 43.63 26.81
CA LEU A 766 -3.97 42.17 26.85
C LEU A 766 -3.38 41.63 28.17
N ARG A 767 -2.31 42.27 28.67
CA ARG A 767 -1.70 41.93 29.97
C ARG A 767 -2.67 42.14 31.12
N GLU A 768 -3.36 43.29 31.18
CA GLU A 768 -4.39 43.54 32.18
C GLU A 768 -5.56 42.56 32.11
N ARG A 769 -5.99 42.20 30.89
CA ARG A 769 -7.04 41.19 30.68
C ARG A 769 -6.59 39.82 31.17
N LYS A 770 -5.31 39.46 30.97
CA LYS A 770 -4.72 38.20 31.44
C LYS A 770 -4.62 38.13 32.97
N GLU A 771 -4.26 39.23 33.64
CA GLU A 771 -4.24 39.30 35.11
C GLU A 771 -5.63 39.10 35.73
N LYS A 772 -6.68 39.53 35.03
CA LYS A 772 -8.08 39.37 35.45
C LYS A 772 -8.69 38.02 35.02
N TRP A 773 -7.99 37.22 34.22
CA TRP A 773 -8.51 35.93 33.74
C TRP A 773 -8.40 34.85 34.81
N THR A 774 -9.49 34.14 35.04
CA THR A 774 -9.56 33.02 35.99
C THR A 774 -9.76 31.69 35.26
N PRO A 775 -8.92 30.67 35.51
CA PRO A 775 -9.11 29.33 34.95
C PRO A 775 -10.49 28.76 35.26
N ARG A 776 -11.10 28.10 34.29
CA ARG A 776 -12.36 27.37 34.48
C ARG A 776 -12.08 25.96 35.03
N PRO A 777 -12.93 25.43 35.91
CA PRO A 777 -12.82 24.02 36.28
C PRO A 777 -13.08 23.12 35.05
N PRO A 778 -12.46 21.93 34.96
CA PRO A 778 -12.79 20.95 33.93
C PRO A 778 -14.29 20.61 33.92
N ARG A 779 -14.89 20.47 32.74
CA ARG A 779 -16.31 20.10 32.59
C ARG A 779 -16.64 18.69 33.10
N VAL A 780 -15.62 17.84 33.26
CA VAL A 780 -15.72 16.46 33.74
C VAL A 780 -14.72 16.25 34.87
N THR A 781 -15.11 15.44 35.87
CA THR A 781 -14.28 15.15 37.05
C THR A 781 -13.82 13.69 37.13
N GLN A 782 -14.27 12.85 36.20
CA GLN A 782 -13.92 11.42 36.09
C GLN A 782 -14.07 10.92 34.64
N GLY A 783 -13.62 9.69 34.37
CA GLY A 783 -13.75 9.03 33.07
C GLY A 783 -12.66 9.39 32.05
N THR A 784 -12.82 8.92 30.80
CA THR A 784 -11.78 9.04 29.74
C THR A 784 -11.45 10.50 29.40
N LEU A 785 -12.46 11.38 29.34
CA LEU A 785 -12.23 12.81 29.09
C LEU A 785 -11.41 13.47 30.20
N TYR A 786 -11.62 13.08 31.46
CA TYR A 786 -10.82 13.61 32.56
C TYR A 786 -9.36 13.12 32.52
N LYS A 787 -9.13 11.87 32.10
CA LYS A 787 -7.77 11.38 31.81
C LYS A 787 -7.12 12.15 30.66
N TYR A 788 -7.86 12.37 29.58
CA TYR A 788 -7.38 13.09 28.40
C TYR A 788 -6.97 14.52 28.73
N ILE A 789 -7.80 15.28 29.46
CA ILE A 789 -7.51 16.66 29.90
C ILE A 789 -6.18 16.77 30.67
N LYS A 790 -5.83 15.74 31.44
CA LYS A 790 -4.58 15.70 32.23
C LYS A 790 -3.33 15.39 31.41
N ASN A 791 -3.50 14.71 30.27
CA ASN A 791 -2.38 14.13 29.54
C ASN A 791 -2.13 14.81 28.18
N VAL A 792 -3.15 15.45 27.60
CA VAL A 792 -3.05 15.98 26.24
C VAL A 792 -2.11 17.19 26.16
N GLY A 793 -1.19 17.16 25.19
CA GLY A 793 -0.45 18.32 24.70
C GLY A 793 -1.29 19.25 23.82
N ASP A 794 -0.73 20.38 23.43
CA ASP A 794 -1.43 21.34 22.58
C ASP A 794 -1.56 20.88 21.11
N ALA A 795 -2.38 21.62 20.35
CA ALA A 795 -2.67 21.31 18.96
C ALA A 795 -1.47 21.48 18.00
N SER A 796 -0.51 22.36 18.31
CA SER A 796 0.70 22.53 17.49
C SER A 796 1.64 21.32 17.58
N HIS A 797 1.51 20.55 18.66
CA HIS A 797 2.18 19.27 18.89
C HIS A 797 1.26 18.06 18.60
N GLY A 798 0.16 18.24 17.87
CA GLY A 798 -0.71 17.14 17.44
C GLY A 798 -1.62 16.56 18.52
N CYS A 799 -1.83 17.25 19.64
CA CYS A 799 -2.67 16.81 20.76
C CYS A 799 -2.27 15.43 21.30
N ILE A 800 -0.97 15.12 21.37
CA ILE A 800 -0.46 13.81 21.81
C ILE A 800 -0.69 13.64 23.31
N THR A 801 -0.89 12.41 23.79
CA THR A 801 -1.17 12.11 25.21
C THR A 801 -0.07 11.32 25.93
N ASP A 802 1.00 10.99 25.20
CA ASP A 802 2.15 10.16 25.62
C ASP A 802 3.50 10.82 25.31
N ALA A 803 3.53 12.16 25.28
CA ALA A 803 4.69 12.97 24.88
C ALA A 803 5.88 12.93 25.87
#